data_AF-A0A812RB59-F1
#
_entry.id   AF-A0A812RB59-F1
#
_cell.length_a   1.000
_cell.length_b   1.000
_cell.length_c   1.000
_cell.angle_alpha   90.00
_cell.angle_beta   90.00
_cell.angle_gamma   90.00
#
_symmetry.space_group_name_H-M   'P 1'
#
loop_
_entity.id
_entity.type
_entity.pdbx_description
1 polymer ?
#
loop_
_entity_poly.entity_id
_entity_poly.type
_entity_poly.pdbx_seq_one_letter_code
_entity_poly.pdbx_strand_id
1 'polypeptide(L)'
;MAQKLGLLLALQVLTASAAVTSYTFGQDIDYPPYASKNATSGELTGFAVELVKAMNAHCSATLNITVVETRWSDCWSSAGGGSLGALLDNGTLDACMTYTHTQGIRNDFADFSIGILDVNKAAGLLTLLENGMPKVDGHSDLNGKTVVDVGGWVLPSDKSNAPTADGLDFVTNKCLDQKYSSNYTLVVGDGNDAAMTMLRNGAADAMFVYADQAKNYQCDGTMVAAWNCTLWQGFGTEYAYVQTGQFGYVVNGTTLALSKKGTGVPEAINSCLAEVMATEAYYNACVKYDLVDSCYVNSFFPSSGIVIHEYNKETDEHSGDCSSGYCPCPATTTPTSTSLAQGFSIKALMGATLSFFVALLLKYIPASLLPIVNRIAESLPNRYVVAVDYQRGGKTAFTQPELAMPSGDFAAERGHRSHCSRAMAQKLGLLLALQVLTASAAVTSYTFGQDIDYPPYASKNATSGELTGFAVELVKAMNAHCSATLNITVVETRWSDCWSSAGGGSLGALLDNGTLDACMTYTHTQGIRNDFADFSIGILDVNKAAGLLTLLENGMPKVDGHSDLNGKTVVDVGGWVLPSDKSNAPTADGLDFVTNKCLDQKYSSNYTLVVGDGNDAAMTMLRNGAADAMFVYADQAKNYQCDGTMVAAWNCTLWQGFGTEYAYVQTGQFGYVVNGTTLALSKKGTGVPEAINSCLAEVMATEAYYNACVKYDLVDSCYVNSFFPSSGIVIHEYNKETDEHSGDCSSGYCPCPATTTPTSTSLAQGFSIKALMGHRSHCSRAMAQKLTLLLALQVLTASAAVTSYTFGQDIDYPPYASKNATSGELTGFAVELVKAMNAHCSATLNITVVETRWSDCWSSAGGGSLGALLDNGTLDACMTYTHTQGIRNDFADFSIGILDVNKAAGLLTLLENGMPKVDGHSDLNGKTVVDVGGWVLPSDKSNAPTADGLDFVTNKCLDQKYSSNYTLVVGDGNDAAMTMLRNGAADAMFVYADQAKNYQCDGTMVAAWNCTLWQGFGTEYAYVQTGQFGYVVNGTTLALSKKGTGVPEAINSCLAEVMATEAYYNACVKYDLVDSCYVNSFFPGSGIVIHEYNKETDEHSGDCSSGYCPCPATTTPTSTSLAQGFSIKALMGATLSFFVALLLA
;
A
#
# COMPACT_ATOMS: atom_id res chain seq x y z
N MET A 1 -26.33 62.70 -2.80
CA MET A 1 -24.87 62.89 -2.58
C MET A 1 -24.39 62.29 -1.26
N ALA A 2 -24.99 62.59 -0.11
CA ALA A 2 -24.52 62.09 1.20
C ALA A 2 -24.26 60.56 1.28
N GLN A 3 -25.13 59.73 0.69
CA GLN A 3 -24.93 58.26 0.65
C GLN A 3 -23.71 57.80 -0.17
N LYS A 4 -23.25 58.56 -1.18
CA LYS A 4 -22.02 58.22 -1.92
C LYS A 4 -20.75 58.59 -1.16
N LEU A 5 -20.82 59.54 -0.21
CA LEU A 5 -19.66 59.92 0.60
C LEU A 5 -19.44 58.94 1.77
N GLY A 6 -20.52 58.43 2.36
CA GLY A 6 -20.43 57.38 3.39
C GLY A 6 -19.85 56.06 2.90
N LEU A 7 -20.10 55.69 1.63
CA LEU A 7 -19.58 54.45 1.04
C LEU A 7 -18.07 54.52 0.75
N LEU A 8 -17.51 55.71 0.46
CA LEU A 8 -16.06 55.86 0.26
C LEU A 8 -15.27 55.86 1.58
N LEU A 9 -15.81 56.36 2.69
CA LEU A 9 -15.12 56.32 3.98
C LEU A 9 -15.19 54.94 4.67
N ALA A 10 -16.22 54.13 4.39
CA ALA A 10 -16.31 52.78 4.92
C ALA A 10 -15.32 51.78 4.26
N LEU A 11 -14.82 52.11 3.05
CA LEU A 11 -13.92 51.24 2.27
C LEU A 11 -12.43 51.36 2.65
N GLN A 12 -12.09 52.14 3.70
CA GLN A 12 -10.70 52.39 4.11
C GLN A 12 -10.32 51.85 5.51
N VAL A 13 -11.17 51.04 6.15
CA VAL A 13 -10.98 50.65 7.58
C VAL A 13 -11.01 49.12 7.83
N LEU A 14 -11.05 48.29 6.78
CA LEU A 14 -11.02 46.82 6.91
C LEU A 14 -9.97 46.16 6.00
N THR A 15 -8.73 46.63 6.11
CA THR A 15 -7.53 45.85 5.80
C THR A 15 -6.83 45.50 7.11
N ALA A 16 -7.39 44.55 7.86
CA ALA A 16 -6.59 43.83 8.85
C ALA A 16 -5.61 42.97 8.04
N SER A 17 -4.34 43.35 8.00
CA SER A 17 -3.30 42.52 7.40
C SER A 17 -3.27 41.18 8.15
N ALA A 18 -3.39 40.06 7.43
CA ALA A 18 -2.94 38.79 7.97
C ALA A 18 -1.51 38.98 8.50
N ALA A 19 -1.23 38.49 9.70
CA ALA A 19 0.12 38.55 10.22
C ALA A 19 0.99 37.62 9.35
N VAL A 20 2.05 38.17 8.74
CA VAL A 20 3.00 37.39 7.96
C VAL A 20 3.75 36.49 8.92
N THR A 21 3.54 35.18 8.82
CA THR A 21 4.27 34.18 9.62
C THR A 21 5.71 34.18 9.15
N SER A 22 6.65 34.30 10.09
CA SER A 22 8.08 34.34 9.80
C SER A 22 8.79 33.13 10.36
N TYR A 23 9.69 32.54 9.57
CA TYR A 23 10.52 31.40 9.96
C TYR A 23 12.00 31.68 9.67
N THR A 24 12.87 31.02 10.41
CA THR A 24 14.33 31.03 10.26
C THR A 24 14.80 29.64 9.87
N PHE A 25 15.26 29.47 8.64
CA PHE A 25 15.73 28.19 8.11
C PHE A 25 17.26 28.13 8.09
N GLY A 26 17.82 27.06 8.64
CA GLY A 26 19.26 26.79 8.59
C GLY A 26 19.67 26.11 7.29
N GLN A 27 20.78 26.56 6.70
CA GLN A 27 21.41 25.93 5.54
C GLN A 27 22.95 25.94 5.70
N ASP A 28 23.61 24.84 5.34
CA ASP A 28 25.07 24.75 5.22
C ASP A 28 25.57 25.14 3.80
N ILE A 29 26.87 25.00 3.53
CA ILE A 29 27.54 25.62 2.37
C ILE A 29 28.33 24.64 1.49
N ASP A 30 28.26 23.35 1.78
CA ASP A 30 29.16 22.33 1.25
C ASP A 30 28.46 21.18 0.51
N TYR A 31 27.13 21.25 0.30
CA TYR A 31 26.36 20.24 -0.43
C TYR A 31 25.84 20.76 -1.79
N PRO A 32 26.71 20.90 -2.82
CA PRO A 32 26.31 21.33 -4.15
C PRO A 32 25.49 20.26 -4.89
N PRO A 33 24.58 20.66 -5.80
CA PRO A 33 24.17 22.04 -6.11
C PRO A 33 23.08 22.60 -5.16
N TYR A 34 22.68 21.85 -4.13
CA TYR A 34 21.51 22.16 -3.30
C TYR A 34 21.75 23.31 -2.31
N ALA A 35 22.94 23.33 -1.70
CA ALA A 35 23.34 24.28 -0.67
C ALA A 35 24.82 24.66 -0.83
N SER A 36 25.10 25.94 -1.10
CA SER A 36 26.47 26.43 -1.30
C SER A 36 26.63 27.94 -1.05
N LYS A 37 27.85 28.47 -1.22
CA LYS A 37 28.13 29.91 -1.26
C LYS A 37 28.62 30.38 -2.62
N ASN A 38 28.15 31.55 -3.06
CA ASN A 38 28.66 32.19 -4.26
C ASN A 38 30.10 32.65 -4.05
N ALA A 39 31.03 32.22 -4.92
CA ALA A 39 32.46 32.52 -4.77
C ALA A 39 32.84 34.00 -4.92
N THR A 40 31.95 34.84 -5.43
CA THR A 40 32.19 36.29 -5.60
C THR A 40 31.48 37.14 -4.55
N SER A 41 30.21 36.86 -4.22
CA SER A 41 29.46 37.65 -3.22
C SER A 41 29.56 37.12 -1.79
N GLY A 42 29.89 35.84 -1.60
CA GLY A 42 29.87 35.17 -0.29
C GLY A 42 28.47 34.88 0.27
N GLU A 43 27.42 35.24 -0.47
CA GLU A 43 26.03 34.98 -0.11
C GLU A 43 25.67 33.50 -0.25
N LEU A 44 24.72 33.04 0.56
CA LEU A 44 24.11 31.71 0.42
C LEU A 44 23.41 31.59 -0.94
N THR A 45 23.64 30.46 -1.58
CA THR A 45 23.07 30.08 -2.87
C THR A 45 22.85 28.56 -2.90
N GLY A 46 22.40 28.04 -4.03
CA GLY A 46 21.98 26.66 -4.19
C GLY A 46 20.50 26.56 -4.51
N PHE A 47 20.06 25.38 -4.92
CA PHE A 47 18.69 25.11 -5.36
C PHE A 47 17.64 25.55 -4.34
N ALA A 48 17.81 25.19 -3.06
CA ALA A 48 16.83 25.49 -2.04
C ALA A 48 16.78 26.96 -1.62
N VAL A 49 17.88 27.72 -1.77
CA VAL A 49 17.85 29.19 -1.59
C VAL A 49 16.99 29.86 -2.65
N GLU A 50 17.03 29.40 -3.91
CA GLU A 50 16.17 29.95 -4.97
C GLU A 50 14.70 29.58 -4.74
N LEU A 51 14.41 28.38 -4.22
CA LEU A 51 13.06 28.01 -3.77
C LEU A 51 12.55 28.95 -2.66
N VAL A 52 13.34 29.20 -1.61
CA VAL A 52 12.93 30.13 -0.54
C VAL A 52 12.75 31.56 -1.06
N LYS A 53 13.61 32.03 -1.97
CA LYS A 53 13.43 33.33 -2.64
C LYS A 53 12.11 33.38 -3.44
N ALA A 54 11.78 32.30 -4.16
CA ALA A 54 10.53 32.20 -4.91
C ALA A 54 9.31 32.16 -3.98
N MET A 55 9.36 31.43 -2.85
CA MET A 55 8.31 31.40 -1.83
C MET A 55 8.10 32.77 -1.17
N ASN A 56 9.18 33.44 -0.79
CA ASN A 56 9.11 34.80 -0.24
C ASN A 56 8.55 35.82 -1.25
N ALA A 57 8.74 35.61 -2.55
CA ALA A 57 8.14 36.44 -3.58
C ALA A 57 6.65 36.12 -3.79
N HIS A 58 6.32 34.83 -3.94
CA HIS A 58 4.97 34.33 -4.25
C HIS A 58 4.00 34.52 -3.07
N CYS A 59 4.43 34.13 -1.87
CA CYS A 59 3.61 34.04 -0.67
C CYS A 59 3.86 35.21 0.32
N SER A 60 4.43 36.32 -0.16
CA SER A 60 4.81 37.51 0.64
C SER A 60 3.70 38.10 1.53
N ALA A 61 2.42 37.80 1.23
CA ALA A 61 1.27 38.24 2.02
C ALA A 61 1.01 37.39 3.29
N THR A 62 1.60 36.19 3.38
CA THR A 62 1.34 35.21 4.45
C THR A 62 2.61 34.62 5.06
N LEU A 63 3.72 34.58 4.31
CA LEU A 63 4.95 33.87 4.67
C LEU A 63 6.21 34.71 4.44
N ASN A 64 7.18 34.58 5.34
CA ASN A 64 8.52 35.17 5.22
C ASN A 64 9.59 34.25 5.85
N ILE A 65 10.36 33.55 5.02
CA ILE A 65 11.43 32.64 5.44
C ILE A 65 12.78 33.35 5.34
N THR A 66 13.51 33.45 6.43
CA THR A 66 14.89 33.94 6.47
C THR A 66 15.85 32.75 6.44
N VAL A 67 16.73 32.66 5.44
CA VAL A 67 17.77 31.62 5.40
C VAL A 67 19.04 32.13 6.10
N VAL A 68 19.59 31.33 7.01
CA VAL A 68 20.84 31.63 7.74
C VAL A 68 21.86 30.51 7.54
N GLU A 69 23.14 30.89 7.56
CA GLU A 69 24.24 29.91 7.53
C GLU A 69 24.23 29.13 8.84
N THR A 70 24.21 27.81 8.75
CA THR A 70 24.06 26.89 9.88
C THR A 70 24.79 25.60 9.57
N ARG A 71 25.42 25.02 10.58
CA ARG A 71 26.08 23.72 10.43
C ARG A 71 25.08 22.59 10.36
N TRP A 72 25.37 21.57 9.56
CA TRP A 72 24.63 20.31 9.58
C TRP A 72 24.41 19.73 10.99
N SER A 73 25.38 19.85 11.91
CA SER A 73 25.28 19.36 13.29
C SER A 73 24.40 20.20 14.23
N ASP A 74 24.19 21.48 13.90
CA ASP A 74 23.25 22.36 14.61
C ASP A 74 21.79 22.05 14.24
N CYS A 75 21.58 21.28 13.17
CA CYS A 75 20.28 20.84 12.65
C CYS A 75 19.95 19.38 12.99
N TRP A 76 20.91 18.47 12.80
CA TRP A 76 20.78 17.04 13.10
C TRP A 76 22.12 16.50 13.58
N SER A 77 22.17 15.67 14.62
CA SER A 77 23.39 15.02 15.13
C SER A 77 23.34 13.51 14.89
N SER A 78 24.42 12.88 14.40
CA SER A 78 24.52 11.41 14.31
C SER A 78 25.19 10.77 15.54
N ALA A 79 25.51 11.56 16.57
CA ALA A 79 25.98 11.03 17.84
C ALA A 79 24.89 10.17 18.50
N GLY A 80 25.27 8.97 18.98
CA GLY A 80 24.35 8.08 19.69
C GLY A 80 23.28 7.39 18.83
N GLY A 81 23.39 7.43 17.50
CA GLY A 81 22.44 6.83 16.56
C GLY A 81 21.59 7.86 15.81
N GLY A 82 21.36 9.03 16.39
CA GLY A 82 20.58 10.11 15.76
C GLY A 82 19.86 10.98 16.78
N SER A 83 19.89 12.29 16.61
CA SER A 83 19.10 13.25 17.42
C SER A 83 19.01 14.61 16.71
N LEU A 84 18.11 15.49 17.15
CA LEU A 84 18.06 16.87 16.67
C LEU A 84 19.36 17.61 17.03
N GLY A 85 19.83 18.46 16.11
CA GLY A 85 20.94 19.36 16.35
C GLY A 85 20.55 20.50 17.29
N ALA A 86 21.56 21.10 17.94
CA ALA A 86 21.33 21.99 19.08
C ALA A 86 20.46 23.22 18.78
N LEU A 87 20.54 23.80 17.58
CA LEU A 87 19.79 25.00 17.20
C LEU A 87 18.36 24.69 16.74
N LEU A 88 18.13 23.50 16.16
CA LEU A 88 16.78 23.04 15.82
C LEU A 88 16.03 22.52 17.06
N ASP A 89 16.72 21.82 17.98
CA ASP A 89 16.11 21.31 19.21
C ASP A 89 15.63 22.43 20.14
N ASN A 90 16.42 23.51 20.26
CA ASN A 90 16.13 24.63 21.15
C ASN A 90 15.24 25.72 20.50
N GLY A 91 14.85 25.57 19.23
CA GLY A 91 14.02 26.54 18.50
C GLY A 91 14.72 27.84 18.10
N THR A 92 16.05 27.86 17.99
CA THR A 92 16.78 28.97 17.34
C THR A 92 16.56 28.94 15.82
N LEU A 93 16.33 27.75 15.27
CA LEU A 93 15.91 27.52 13.89
C LEU A 93 14.52 26.87 13.93
N ASP A 94 13.66 27.26 12.99
CA ASP A 94 12.34 26.65 12.81
C ASP A 94 12.43 25.38 11.96
N ALA A 95 13.35 25.36 10.99
CA ALA A 95 13.70 24.19 10.21
C ALA A 95 15.12 24.28 9.65
N CYS A 96 15.59 23.20 9.04
CA CYS A 96 16.82 23.15 8.26
C CYS A 96 16.59 22.56 6.86
N MET A 97 17.34 23.03 5.88
CA MET A 97 17.03 22.84 4.46
C MET A 97 17.76 21.66 3.81
N THR A 98 17.20 21.17 2.70
CA THR A 98 17.82 20.17 1.79
C THR A 98 18.10 18.79 2.39
N TYR A 99 17.37 18.40 3.44
CA TYR A 99 17.46 17.06 4.02
C TYR A 99 16.69 16.04 3.18
N THR A 100 17.33 14.91 2.87
CA THR A 100 16.64 13.71 2.41
C THR A 100 15.82 13.12 3.56
N HIS A 101 14.51 12.98 3.36
CA HIS A 101 13.61 12.26 4.27
C HIS A 101 13.85 10.76 4.09
N THR A 102 14.72 10.20 4.93
CA THR A 102 15.07 8.78 4.95
C THR A 102 14.21 8.00 5.95
N GLN A 103 14.17 6.69 5.78
CA GLN A 103 13.69 5.76 6.81
C GLN A 103 14.62 5.82 8.03
N GLY A 104 14.18 5.23 9.15
CA GLY A 104 14.91 5.22 10.42
C GLY A 104 14.59 6.40 11.34
N ILE A 105 15.49 6.61 12.31
CA ILE A 105 15.29 7.38 13.56
C ILE A 105 14.90 8.86 13.36
N ARG A 106 15.14 9.43 12.16
CA ARG A 106 14.76 10.81 11.84
C ARG A 106 13.25 11.06 11.98
N ASN A 107 12.44 10.05 11.70
CA ASN A 107 10.98 10.11 11.78
C ASN A 107 10.45 10.27 13.21
N ASP A 108 11.25 9.93 14.22
CA ASP A 108 10.86 10.01 15.63
C ASP A 108 11.04 11.41 16.19
N PHE A 109 12.00 12.16 15.62
CA PHE A 109 12.45 13.45 16.10
C PHE A 109 12.05 14.64 15.21
N ALA A 110 11.80 14.42 13.91
CA ALA A 110 11.59 15.48 12.94
C ALA A 110 10.37 15.27 12.04
N ASP A 111 9.71 16.37 11.66
CA ASP A 111 8.72 16.42 10.58
C ASP A 111 9.33 17.08 9.34
N PHE A 112 8.93 16.60 8.16
CA PHE A 112 9.50 16.97 6.87
C PHE A 112 8.47 17.67 5.98
N SER A 113 8.91 18.66 5.18
CA SER A 113 8.10 19.22 4.10
C SER A 113 7.85 18.19 3.00
N ILE A 114 6.98 18.53 2.04
CA ILE A 114 6.96 17.82 0.76
C ILE A 114 8.34 17.82 0.10
N GLY A 115 8.61 16.79 -0.71
CA GLY A 115 9.80 16.71 -1.55
C GLY A 115 9.91 17.88 -2.51
N ILE A 116 11.14 18.28 -2.85
CA ILE A 116 11.46 19.31 -3.84
C ILE A 116 12.18 18.75 -5.08
N LEU A 117 12.36 17.42 -5.12
CA LEU A 117 12.91 16.63 -6.22
C LEU A 117 12.06 15.36 -6.37
N ASP A 118 11.74 14.98 -7.60
CA ASP A 118 10.90 13.84 -7.98
C ASP A 118 11.72 12.55 -8.01
N VAL A 119 12.91 12.62 -8.62
CA VAL A 119 13.89 11.55 -8.54
C VAL A 119 14.54 11.59 -7.17
N ASN A 120 14.20 10.60 -6.36
CA ASN A 120 14.92 10.28 -5.13
C ASN A 120 16.41 10.05 -5.48
N LYS A 121 17.33 10.48 -4.62
CA LYS A 121 18.76 10.23 -4.85
C LYS A 121 19.04 8.72 -4.75
N ALA A 122 19.69 8.13 -5.74
CA ALA A 122 20.24 6.78 -5.59
C ALA A 122 21.39 6.81 -4.56
N ALA A 123 21.47 5.78 -3.70
CA ALA A 123 22.59 5.58 -2.78
C ALA A 123 23.25 4.22 -3.05
N GLY A 124 24.56 4.17 -2.94
CA GLY A 124 25.36 3.05 -3.41
C GLY A 124 26.82 3.20 -3.06
N LEU A 125 27.67 2.43 -3.74
CA LEU A 125 29.03 2.19 -3.29
C LEU A 125 30.05 2.86 -4.22
N LEU A 126 30.77 3.87 -3.72
CA LEU A 126 32.03 4.29 -4.31
C LEU A 126 33.13 3.28 -3.97
N THR A 127 33.87 2.82 -4.99
CA THR A 127 34.96 1.86 -4.84
C THR A 127 36.15 2.23 -5.73
N LEU A 128 37.36 1.83 -5.33
CA LEU A 128 38.54 1.98 -6.18
C LEU A 128 38.46 1.06 -7.41
N LEU A 129 39.08 1.48 -8.51
CA LEU A 129 39.24 0.68 -9.73
C LEU A 129 40.61 -0.01 -9.74
N GLU A 130 40.61 -1.33 -9.92
CA GLU A 130 41.81 -2.13 -10.18
C GLU A 130 41.75 -2.68 -11.61
N ASN A 131 42.68 -2.23 -12.47
CA ASN A 131 42.70 -2.56 -13.90
C ASN A 131 41.41 -2.19 -14.67
N GLY A 132 40.71 -1.13 -14.23
CA GLY A 132 39.44 -0.69 -14.81
C GLY A 132 38.20 -1.38 -14.23
N MET A 133 38.36 -2.36 -13.33
CA MET A 133 37.24 -3.05 -12.68
C MET A 133 37.06 -2.58 -11.23
N PRO A 134 35.82 -2.46 -10.72
CA PRO A 134 35.57 -2.10 -9.32
C PRO A 134 36.10 -3.16 -8.34
N LYS A 135 36.79 -2.71 -7.27
CA LYS A 135 37.30 -3.58 -6.19
C LYS A 135 36.17 -4.21 -5.34
N VAL A 136 35.02 -3.53 -5.28
CA VAL A 136 33.75 -4.02 -4.73
C VAL A 136 32.72 -3.87 -5.85
N ASP A 137 32.38 -4.95 -6.55
CA ASP A 137 31.46 -4.92 -7.70
C ASP A 137 29.99 -5.08 -7.30
N GLY A 138 29.11 -5.02 -8.31
CA GLY A 138 27.65 -5.11 -8.10
C GLY A 138 27.19 -6.42 -7.46
N HIS A 139 27.93 -7.52 -7.61
CA HIS A 139 27.61 -8.80 -6.98
C HIS A 139 28.21 -8.98 -5.58
N SER A 140 28.79 -7.93 -4.99
CA SER A 140 29.24 -7.99 -3.60
C SER A 140 28.07 -7.89 -2.62
N ASP A 141 27.97 -8.86 -1.73
CA ASP A 141 27.11 -8.84 -0.54
C ASP A 141 27.75 -8.07 0.64
N LEU A 142 28.88 -7.39 0.43
CA LEU A 142 29.72 -6.72 1.45
C LEU A 142 30.28 -7.61 2.57
N ASN A 143 30.12 -8.94 2.50
CA ASN A 143 30.58 -9.85 3.56
C ASN A 143 32.10 -9.75 3.79
N GLY A 144 32.49 -9.43 5.02
CA GLY A 144 33.87 -9.22 5.46
C GLY A 144 34.54 -7.94 4.94
N LYS A 145 33.79 -7.03 4.29
CA LYS A 145 34.31 -5.75 3.79
C LYS A 145 34.29 -4.67 4.86
N THR A 146 35.17 -3.68 4.73
CA THR A 146 35.04 -2.42 5.48
C THR A 146 34.36 -1.37 4.59
N VAL A 147 33.21 -0.85 5.02
CA VAL A 147 32.49 0.22 4.31
C VAL A 147 32.62 1.51 5.13
N VAL A 148 32.98 2.61 4.47
CA VAL A 148 32.97 3.93 5.11
C VAL A 148 31.68 4.67 4.77
N ASP A 149 30.87 4.92 5.79
CA ASP A 149 29.79 5.91 5.72
C ASP A 149 30.40 7.33 5.80
N VAL A 150 29.74 8.26 5.11
CA VAL A 150 30.01 9.69 5.16
C VAL A 150 29.38 10.25 6.44
N GLY A 151 30.16 10.18 7.52
CA GLY A 151 29.87 10.83 8.78
C GLY A 151 30.02 12.35 8.74
N GLY A 152 29.23 13.01 7.90
CA GLY A 152 28.70 14.31 8.25
C GLY A 152 29.68 15.44 8.50
N TRP A 153 30.13 16.04 7.41
CA TRP A 153 30.30 17.50 7.29
C TRP A 153 30.95 18.29 8.44
N VAL A 154 32.09 17.75 8.87
CA VAL A 154 33.34 18.46 9.23
C VAL A 154 33.25 19.54 10.32
N LEU A 155 33.53 19.11 11.55
CA LEU A 155 34.80 19.44 12.21
C LEU A 155 35.16 18.28 13.17
N PRO A 156 36.43 18.09 13.58
CA PRO A 156 36.91 16.89 14.31
C PRO A 156 36.27 16.58 15.68
N SER A 157 35.25 17.33 16.10
CA SER A 157 34.48 17.15 17.33
C SER A 157 33.00 16.84 17.11
N ASP A 158 32.50 16.85 15.87
CA ASP A 158 31.07 16.86 15.57
C ASP A 158 30.75 16.04 14.32
N LYS A 159 29.64 15.27 14.32
CA LYS A 159 29.35 14.26 13.29
C LYS A 159 27.87 14.27 12.91
N SER A 160 27.54 14.51 11.63
CA SER A 160 26.16 14.35 11.12
C SER A 160 25.93 14.66 9.64
N ASN A 161 25.18 13.80 8.95
CA ASN A 161 24.48 14.02 7.66
C ASN A 161 25.14 13.53 6.35
N ALA A 162 25.21 12.21 6.22
CA ALA A 162 24.88 11.53 4.96
C ALA A 162 23.81 10.45 5.27
N PRO A 163 23.49 9.46 4.39
CA PRO A 163 22.58 8.39 4.79
C PRO A 163 23.22 7.60 5.93
N THR A 164 22.62 7.66 7.12
CA THR A 164 23.19 7.12 8.35
C THR A 164 23.36 5.59 8.27
N ALA A 165 24.07 5.01 9.24
CA ALA A 165 24.41 3.59 9.27
C ALA A 165 23.22 2.63 9.00
N ASP A 166 22.04 3.00 9.49
CA ASP A 166 20.75 2.35 9.27
C ASP A 166 20.31 2.36 7.80
N GLY A 167 20.62 3.43 7.06
CA GLY A 167 20.31 3.59 5.64
C GLY A 167 20.84 2.47 4.75
N LEU A 168 22.00 1.88 5.07
CA LEU A 168 22.56 0.76 4.29
C LEU A 168 21.80 -0.56 4.52
N ASP A 169 21.25 -0.77 5.72
CA ASP A 169 20.47 -1.95 6.06
C ASP A 169 19.07 -1.94 5.40
N PHE A 170 18.57 -0.77 4.99
CA PHE A 170 17.35 -0.64 4.17
C PHE A 170 17.61 -0.82 2.66
N VAL A 171 18.86 -0.94 2.20
CA VAL A 171 19.19 -1.07 0.78
C VAL A 171 19.22 -2.53 0.32
N THR A 172 18.37 -2.85 -0.65
CA THR A 172 18.47 -4.06 -1.47
C THR A 172 19.50 -3.86 -2.57
N ASN A 173 20.50 -4.75 -2.64
CA ASN A 173 21.43 -4.84 -3.76
C ASN A 173 20.67 -5.31 -5.02
N LYS A 174 20.39 -4.36 -5.91
CA LYS A 174 19.69 -4.56 -7.19
C LYS A 174 20.33 -5.61 -8.12
N CYS A 175 21.64 -5.83 -8.06
CA CYS A 175 22.30 -6.87 -8.87
C CYS A 175 22.14 -8.29 -8.30
N LEU A 176 21.71 -8.43 -7.04
CA LEU A 176 21.51 -9.72 -6.36
C LEU A 176 20.05 -9.98 -5.95
N ASP A 177 19.20 -8.96 -6.03
CA ASP A 177 17.85 -8.88 -5.46
C ASP A 177 17.78 -9.27 -3.97
N GLN A 178 18.80 -8.88 -3.21
CA GLN A 178 19.01 -9.26 -1.81
C GLN A 178 19.56 -8.09 -1.00
N LYS A 179 19.23 -7.98 0.29
CA LYS A 179 19.96 -7.07 1.21
C LYS A 179 21.44 -7.45 1.27
N TYR A 180 22.29 -6.51 1.64
CA TYR A 180 23.68 -6.81 1.99
C TYR A 180 23.77 -7.76 3.19
N SER A 181 24.90 -8.47 3.29
CA SER A 181 25.26 -9.22 4.49
C SER A 181 25.33 -8.28 5.69
N SER A 182 24.89 -8.71 6.87
CA SER A 182 25.13 -7.98 8.12
C SER A 182 26.57 -8.09 8.64
N ASN A 183 27.44 -8.82 7.92
CA ASN A 183 28.84 -9.09 8.32
C ASN A 183 29.85 -8.18 7.59
N TYR A 184 29.54 -6.89 7.40
CA TYR A 184 30.54 -5.86 7.07
C TYR A 184 30.97 -5.10 8.32
N THR A 185 32.10 -4.39 8.22
CA THR A 185 32.52 -3.42 9.23
C THR A 185 32.18 -2.02 8.74
N LEU A 186 31.19 -1.36 9.35
CA LEU A 186 30.95 0.05 9.08
C LEU A 186 31.94 0.92 9.86
N VAL A 187 32.57 1.85 9.17
CA VAL A 187 33.36 2.94 9.75
C VAL A 187 32.80 4.26 9.26
N VAL A 188 33.09 5.35 9.97
CA VAL A 188 32.46 6.66 9.74
C VAL A 188 33.55 7.71 9.52
N GLY A 189 33.63 8.26 8.32
CA GLY A 189 34.55 9.35 7.98
C GLY A 189 33.98 10.71 8.40
N ASP A 190 34.81 11.61 8.94
CA ASP A 190 34.45 13.01 9.26
C ASP A 190 34.22 13.83 7.97
N GLY A 191 33.01 13.71 7.42
CA GLY A 191 32.62 14.26 6.11
C GLY A 191 33.21 13.59 4.87
N ASN A 192 32.81 14.11 3.71
CA ASN A 192 33.11 13.57 2.37
C ASN A 192 34.61 13.30 2.15
N ASP A 193 35.47 14.27 2.48
CA ASP A 193 36.92 14.14 2.26
C ASP A 193 37.59 13.10 3.15
N ALA A 194 37.14 12.95 4.40
CA ALA A 194 37.69 11.93 5.30
C ALA A 194 37.29 10.53 4.84
N ALA A 195 36.02 10.34 4.47
CA ALA A 195 35.54 9.09 3.88
C ALA A 195 36.28 8.75 2.58
N MET A 196 36.44 9.72 1.67
CA MET A 196 37.20 9.53 0.42
C MET A 196 38.69 9.26 0.67
N THR A 197 39.28 9.86 1.72
CA THR A 197 40.65 9.56 2.16
C THR A 197 40.77 8.12 2.68
N MET A 198 39.78 7.64 3.43
CA MET A 198 39.73 6.26 3.94
C MET A 198 39.55 5.23 2.81
N LEU A 199 38.75 5.54 1.79
CA LEU A 199 38.66 4.72 0.58
C LEU A 199 40.01 4.68 -0.14
N ARG A 200 40.61 5.84 -0.44
CA ARG A 200 41.87 5.95 -1.20
C ARG A 200 43.10 5.36 -0.51
N ASN A 201 43.17 5.41 0.82
CA ASN A 201 44.30 4.84 1.55
C ASN A 201 44.11 3.36 1.91
N GLY A 202 42.96 2.76 1.56
CA GLY A 202 42.64 1.36 1.82
C GLY A 202 42.19 1.06 3.25
N ALA A 203 41.85 2.08 4.05
CA ALA A 203 41.18 1.90 5.34
C ALA A 203 39.70 1.50 5.21
N ALA A 204 39.11 1.66 4.02
CA ALA A 204 37.83 1.10 3.61
C ALA A 204 37.94 0.45 2.21
N ASP A 205 37.10 -0.54 1.93
CA ASP A 205 36.95 -1.21 0.63
C ASP A 205 35.96 -0.48 -0.29
N ALA A 206 34.92 0.11 0.30
CA ALA A 206 33.91 0.91 -0.37
C ALA A 206 33.45 2.07 0.53
N MET A 207 32.82 3.07 -0.07
CA MET A 207 32.27 4.27 0.57
C MET A 207 30.80 4.38 0.21
N PHE A 208 29.91 4.43 1.20
CA PHE A 208 28.46 4.55 0.98
C PHE A 208 28.07 6.03 0.83
N VAL A 209 27.45 6.38 -0.29
CA VAL A 209 27.19 7.78 -0.67
C VAL A 209 26.07 7.89 -1.72
N TYR A 210 25.51 9.09 -1.90
CA TYR A 210 24.59 9.38 -3.01
C TYR A 210 25.33 9.45 -4.37
N ALA A 211 24.67 8.96 -5.43
CA ALA A 211 25.23 8.86 -6.78
C ALA A 211 25.68 10.19 -7.40
N ASP A 212 24.97 11.27 -7.08
CA ASP A 212 25.23 12.62 -7.56
C ASP A 212 26.52 13.21 -6.94
N GLN A 213 26.83 12.88 -5.68
CA GLN A 213 28.03 13.38 -5.01
C GLN A 213 29.33 12.89 -5.68
N ALA A 214 29.37 11.66 -6.19
CA ALA A 214 30.54 11.18 -6.92
C ALA A 214 30.92 12.11 -8.11
N LYS A 215 29.91 12.73 -8.73
CA LYS A 215 30.05 13.68 -9.84
C LYS A 215 30.21 15.13 -9.38
N ASN A 216 29.38 15.60 -8.46
CA ASN A 216 29.28 17.01 -8.06
C ASN A 216 30.52 17.51 -7.29
N TYR A 217 31.35 16.59 -6.80
CA TYR A 217 32.55 16.90 -6.01
C TYR A 217 33.79 17.10 -6.88
N GLN A 218 33.66 16.81 -8.18
CA GLN A 218 34.63 17.19 -9.20
C GLN A 218 34.61 18.71 -9.38
N CYS A 219 35.46 19.43 -8.64
CA CYS A 219 35.51 20.89 -8.70
C CYS A 219 35.71 21.42 -10.13
N ASP A 220 34.74 22.17 -10.62
CA ASP A 220 34.75 22.89 -11.89
C ASP A 220 35.38 24.29 -11.79
N GLY A 221 35.48 24.83 -10.56
CA GLY A 221 36.00 26.15 -10.23
C GLY A 221 34.94 27.26 -10.11
N THR A 222 33.63 26.95 -10.13
CA THR A 222 32.55 27.97 -10.09
C THR A 222 32.03 28.28 -8.67
N MET A 223 32.24 27.37 -7.72
CA MET A 223 31.81 27.47 -6.31
C MET A 223 32.98 27.60 -5.34
N VAL A 224 32.72 28.08 -4.11
CA VAL A 224 33.69 27.93 -3.01
C VAL A 224 33.68 26.47 -2.56
N ALA A 225 34.64 25.69 -3.02
CA ALA A 225 34.80 24.32 -2.53
C ALA A 225 35.22 24.33 -1.06
N ALA A 226 34.34 23.84 -0.18
CA ALA A 226 34.67 23.53 1.21
C ALA A 226 35.47 22.21 1.33
N TRP A 227 35.46 21.40 0.25
CA TRP A 227 36.11 20.10 0.14
C TRP A 227 37.38 20.14 -0.73
N ASN A 228 38.19 19.10 -0.63
CA ASN A 228 39.48 18.96 -1.29
C ASN A 228 39.30 18.37 -2.69
N CYS A 229 39.20 19.26 -3.66
CA CYS A 229 39.11 18.96 -5.10
C CYS A 229 40.09 17.87 -5.60
N THR A 230 41.30 17.76 -5.03
CA THR A 230 42.28 16.75 -5.45
C THR A 230 41.93 15.33 -5.01
N LEU A 231 41.18 15.14 -3.91
CA LEU A 231 40.68 13.82 -3.51
C LEU A 231 39.59 13.29 -4.45
N TRP A 232 38.90 14.18 -5.16
CA TRP A 232 37.75 13.87 -6.03
C TRP A 232 38.10 13.89 -7.53
N GLN A 233 39.40 13.85 -7.87
CA GLN A 233 39.87 13.66 -9.25
C GLN A 233 40.01 12.18 -9.59
N GLY A 234 39.64 11.76 -10.81
CA GLY A 234 39.79 10.37 -11.25
C GLY A 234 38.54 9.48 -11.13
N PHE A 235 37.35 10.06 -11.01
CA PHE A 235 36.10 9.32 -11.19
C PHE A 235 36.05 8.71 -12.60
N GLY A 236 35.75 7.41 -12.71
CA GLY A 236 35.80 6.64 -13.95
C GLY A 236 37.18 6.14 -14.37
N THR A 237 38.26 6.47 -13.63
CA THR A 237 39.64 6.03 -13.96
C THR A 237 40.42 5.46 -12.78
N GLU A 238 40.24 6.01 -11.58
CA GLU A 238 40.84 5.55 -10.32
C GLU A 238 39.81 4.98 -9.34
N TYR A 239 38.55 5.45 -9.44
CA TYR A 239 37.43 5.00 -8.63
C TYR A 239 36.12 5.15 -9.43
N ALA A 240 35.11 4.35 -9.08
CA ALA A 240 33.79 4.37 -9.72
C ALA A 240 32.68 4.16 -8.69
N TYR A 241 31.46 4.52 -9.09
CA TYR A 241 30.23 4.30 -8.37
C TYR A 241 29.55 3.03 -8.88
N VAL A 242 29.31 2.10 -7.98
CA VAL A 242 28.63 0.85 -8.24
C VAL A 242 27.22 0.98 -7.69
N GLN A 243 26.26 1.14 -8.59
CA GLN A 243 24.87 1.34 -8.22
C GLN A 243 24.29 0.00 -7.78
N THR A 244 24.01 -0.11 -6.49
CA THR A 244 23.70 -1.38 -5.81
C THR A 244 22.58 -1.15 -4.80
N GLY A 245 21.67 -0.25 -5.16
CA GLY A 245 20.69 0.27 -4.24
C GLY A 245 19.94 1.44 -4.84
N GLN A 246 18.64 1.46 -4.61
CA GLN A 246 17.78 2.58 -4.95
C GLN A 246 16.59 2.64 -4.01
N PHE A 247 16.33 3.86 -3.56
CA PHE A 247 15.09 4.42 -3.01
C PHE A 247 14.44 3.71 -1.81
N GLY A 248 14.75 2.44 -1.52
CA GLY A 248 14.22 1.67 -0.39
C GLY A 248 14.62 2.20 0.99
N TYR A 249 15.53 3.17 1.06
CA TYR A 249 15.91 3.90 2.27
C TYR A 249 15.26 5.30 2.38
N VAL A 250 14.46 5.71 1.38
CA VAL A 250 13.85 7.06 1.27
C VAL A 250 12.33 6.97 1.51
N VAL A 251 11.75 8.04 2.05
CA VAL A 251 10.30 8.19 2.28
C VAL A 251 9.71 9.28 1.37
N ASN A 252 10.22 10.51 1.43
CA ASN A 252 9.66 11.69 0.72
C ASN A 252 10.72 12.53 -0.03
N GLY A 253 11.84 11.90 -0.40
CA GLY A 253 12.90 12.53 -1.19
C GLY A 253 13.70 13.62 -0.49
N THR A 254 14.38 14.45 -1.29
CA THR A 254 15.02 15.67 -0.77
C THR A 254 13.93 16.70 -0.49
N THR A 255 13.83 17.17 0.74
CA THR A 255 12.77 18.08 1.21
C THR A 255 13.30 19.51 1.37
N LEU A 256 12.42 20.51 1.37
CA LEU A 256 12.81 21.89 1.65
C LEU A 256 13.10 22.12 3.13
N ALA A 257 12.39 21.44 4.04
CA ALA A 257 12.47 21.68 5.47
C ALA A 257 12.40 20.37 6.27
N LEU A 258 13.42 20.12 7.09
CA LEU A 258 13.40 19.23 8.25
C LEU A 258 13.19 20.13 9.49
N SER A 259 12.11 19.90 10.21
CA SER A 259 11.72 20.65 11.41
C SER A 259 11.63 19.74 12.62
N LYS A 260 11.64 20.29 13.84
CA LYS A 260 11.39 19.49 15.06
C LYS A 260 9.94 18.96 15.03
N LYS A 261 9.76 17.68 15.38
CA LYS A 261 8.45 17.01 15.34
C LYS A 261 7.41 17.73 16.20
N GLY A 262 6.20 17.90 15.64
CA GLY A 262 5.08 18.61 16.24
C GLY A 262 5.16 20.14 16.20
N THR A 263 6.10 20.75 15.47
CA THR A 263 6.19 22.22 15.37
C THR A 263 5.20 22.86 14.39
N GLY A 264 4.63 22.09 13.45
CA GLY A 264 3.68 22.60 12.46
C GLY A 264 4.32 23.36 11.28
N VAL A 265 5.66 23.34 11.16
CA VAL A 265 6.37 24.08 10.10
C VAL A 265 6.09 23.51 8.71
N PRO A 266 6.11 22.19 8.47
CA PRO A 266 5.73 21.61 7.17
C PRO A 266 4.31 21.99 6.75
N GLU A 267 3.33 21.85 7.63
CA GLU A 267 1.92 22.19 7.40
C GLU A 267 1.75 23.66 7.01
N ALA A 268 2.54 24.55 7.62
CA ALA A 268 2.49 25.99 7.34
C ALA A 268 3.14 26.40 6.01
N ILE A 269 4.12 25.64 5.50
CA ILE A 269 4.85 25.99 4.27
C ILE A 269 4.43 25.17 3.04
N ASN A 270 3.91 23.95 3.21
CA ASN A 270 3.70 22.99 2.12
C ASN A 270 2.76 23.53 1.01
N SER A 271 1.71 24.29 1.36
CA SER A 271 0.83 24.94 0.35
C SER A 271 1.61 25.92 -0.54
N CYS A 272 2.39 26.81 0.08
CA CYS A 272 3.21 27.78 -0.64
C CYS A 272 4.33 27.11 -1.45
N LEU A 273 4.91 26.03 -0.93
CA LEU A 273 5.94 25.26 -1.62
C LEU A 273 5.38 24.60 -2.88
N ALA A 274 4.21 23.93 -2.78
CA ALA A 274 3.52 23.36 -3.92
C ALA A 274 3.13 24.41 -4.98
N GLU A 275 2.61 25.57 -4.55
CA GLU A 275 2.32 26.71 -5.43
C GLU A 275 3.59 27.17 -6.19
N VAL A 276 4.73 27.32 -5.51
CA VAL A 276 6.00 27.70 -6.14
C VAL A 276 6.52 26.62 -7.09
N MET A 277 6.41 25.34 -6.73
CA MET A 277 6.82 24.21 -7.57
C MET A 277 6.01 24.11 -8.87
N ALA A 278 4.81 24.70 -8.93
CA ALA A 278 4.04 24.85 -10.17
C ALA A 278 4.49 26.03 -11.07
N THR A 279 5.50 26.84 -10.69
CA THR A 279 5.90 28.06 -11.41
C THR A 279 7.14 27.93 -12.30
N GLU A 280 7.29 28.91 -13.20
CA GLU A 280 8.51 29.10 -14.01
C GLU A 280 9.74 29.35 -13.12
N ALA A 281 9.58 29.92 -11.93
CA ALA A 281 10.70 30.17 -11.01
C ALA A 281 11.33 28.86 -10.52
N TYR A 282 10.53 27.82 -10.30
CA TYR A 282 11.01 26.49 -9.96
C TYR A 282 11.74 25.83 -11.13
N TYR A 283 11.14 25.80 -12.33
CA TYR A 283 11.81 25.31 -13.54
C TYR A 283 13.14 26.03 -13.80
N ASN A 284 13.16 27.37 -13.69
CA ASN A 284 14.38 28.16 -13.84
C ASN A 284 15.42 27.84 -12.75
N ALA A 285 15.02 27.46 -11.53
CA ALA A 285 15.96 26.96 -10.53
C ALA A 285 16.51 25.59 -10.91
N CYS A 286 15.68 24.67 -11.41
CA CYS A 286 16.11 23.36 -11.89
C CYS A 286 17.11 23.47 -13.06
N VAL A 287 16.84 24.31 -14.04
CA VAL A 287 17.77 24.62 -15.15
C VAL A 287 19.06 25.27 -14.65
N LYS A 288 18.97 26.22 -13.71
CA LYS A 288 20.13 26.94 -13.15
C LYS A 288 21.12 26.02 -12.43
N TYR A 289 20.65 24.91 -11.86
CA TYR A 289 21.44 23.98 -11.05
C TYR A 289 21.63 22.60 -11.69
N ASP A 290 21.25 22.44 -12.96
CA ASP A 290 21.37 21.18 -13.73
C ASP A 290 20.60 20.00 -13.09
N LEU A 291 19.41 20.29 -12.56
CA LEU A 291 18.51 19.36 -11.86
C LEU A 291 17.22 19.09 -12.67
N VAL A 292 17.22 19.34 -13.98
CA VAL A 292 16.01 19.25 -14.82
C VAL A 292 15.43 17.84 -14.87
N ASP A 293 16.28 16.81 -14.75
CA ASP A 293 15.90 15.40 -14.65
C ASP A 293 15.59 14.92 -13.23
N SER A 294 15.84 15.77 -12.23
CA SER A 294 15.68 15.46 -10.82
C SER A 294 14.48 16.17 -10.19
N CYS A 295 14.07 17.30 -10.75
CA CYS A 295 12.93 18.09 -10.30
C CYS A 295 11.58 17.51 -10.74
N TYR A 296 10.52 17.80 -9.97
CA TYR A 296 9.15 17.57 -10.40
C TYR A 296 8.84 18.33 -11.68
N VAL A 297 8.35 17.61 -12.70
CA VAL A 297 8.03 18.20 -14.00
C VAL A 297 6.77 19.07 -13.87
N ASN A 298 6.88 20.34 -14.25
CA ASN A 298 5.75 21.28 -14.32
C ASN A 298 5.56 21.82 -15.75
N SER A 299 4.56 22.69 -15.95
CA SER A 299 4.18 23.24 -17.27
C SER A 299 5.25 24.09 -17.97
N PHE A 300 6.36 24.41 -17.31
CA PHE A 300 7.47 25.18 -17.89
C PHE A 300 8.65 24.30 -18.34
N PHE A 301 8.63 23.01 -18.01
CA PHE A 301 9.63 22.04 -18.49
C PHE A 301 9.40 21.71 -19.98
N PRO A 302 10.45 21.44 -20.76
CA PRO A 302 10.31 21.08 -22.17
C PRO A 302 9.67 19.70 -22.32
N SER A 303 8.69 19.57 -23.23
CA SER A 303 8.07 18.29 -23.57
C SER A 303 8.94 17.39 -24.45
N SER A 304 10.08 17.89 -24.95
CA SER A 304 11.14 17.04 -25.51
C SER A 304 11.87 16.32 -24.39
N GLY A 305 12.01 14.99 -24.51
CA GLY A 305 12.57 14.12 -23.47
C GLY A 305 13.78 14.70 -22.73
N ILE A 306 13.68 14.70 -21.41
CA ILE A 306 14.72 15.19 -20.51
C ILE A 306 15.90 14.22 -20.56
N VAL A 307 17.12 14.75 -20.64
CA VAL A 307 18.33 13.93 -20.60
C VAL A 307 18.59 13.53 -19.15
N ILE A 308 18.32 12.27 -18.82
CA ILE A 308 18.60 11.70 -17.50
C ILE A 308 20.11 11.61 -17.31
N HIS A 309 20.62 12.21 -16.23
CA HIS A 309 22.02 12.12 -15.83
C HIS A 309 22.38 10.68 -15.47
N GLU A 310 23.65 10.29 -15.71
CA GLU A 310 24.12 8.94 -15.36
C GLU A 310 23.85 8.60 -13.87
N TYR A 311 23.96 9.56 -12.95
CA TYR A 311 23.67 9.33 -11.52
C TYR A 311 22.19 9.08 -11.16
N ASN A 312 21.26 9.34 -12.09
CA ASN A 312 19.83 9.15 -11.90
C ASN A 312 19.26 7.94 -12.68
N LYS A 313 20.05 7.29 -13.54
CA LYS A 313 19.65 6.08 -14.27
C LYS A 313 19.46 4.88 -13.34
N GLU A 314 18.70 3.88 -13.79
CA GLU A 314 18.60 2.57 -13.14
C GLU A 314 19.92 1.79 -13.21
N THR A 315 20.08 0.78 -12.33
CA THR A 315 21.32 -0.03 -12.27
C THR A 315 21.56 -0.83 -13.56
N ASP A 316 20.49 -1.32 -14.18
CA ASP A 316 20.46 -2.10 -15.41
C ASP A 316 20.40 -1.23 -16.68
N GLU A 317 20.11 0.08 -16.56
CA GLU A 317 20.28 1.08 -17.63
C GLU A 317 21.74 1.52 -17.82
N HIS A 318 22.59 1.32 -16.82
CA HIS A 318 24.03 1.53 -16.96
C HIS A 318 24.62 0.56 -17.98
N SER A 319 25.55 1.05 -18.80
CA SER A 319 26.26 0.23 -19.79
C SER A 319 27.69 0.71 -19.98
N GLY A 320 28.59 -0.23 -20.27
CA GLY A 320 30.02 0.04 -20.46
C GLY A 320 30.91 -0.68 -19.45
N ASP A 321 32.08 -0.11 -19.19
CA ASP A 321 33.21 -0.67 -18.43
C ASP A 321 33.60 0.21 -17.24
N CYS A 322 32.63 0.86 -16.60
CA CYS A 322 32.80 1.86 -15.54
C CYS A 322 33.52 3.16 -15.95
N SER A 323 33.94 3.34 -17.21
CA SER A 323 34.70 4.53 -17.66
C SER A 323 33.92 5.86 -17.61
N SER A 324 32.59 5.81 -17.49
CA SER A 324 31.74 6.98 -17.19
C SER A 324 31.83 7.47 -15.74
N GLY A 325 32.41 6.66 -14.85
CA GLY A 325 32.27 6.77 -13.41
C GLY A 325 31.20 5.85 -12.81
N TYR A 326 30.28 5.29 -13.63
CA TYR A 326 29.17 4.46 -13.16
C TYR A 326 29.28 3.04 -13.73
N CYS A 327 29.12 2.03 -12.87
CA CYS A 327 29.28 0.62 -13.22
C CYS A 327 27.93 -0.10 -13.39
N PRO A 328 27.75 -0.89 -14.47
CA PRO A 328 26.63 -1.82 -14.59
C PRO A 328 26.79 -3.05 -13.68
N CYS A 329 25.71 -3.82 -13.49
CA CYS A 329 25.82 -5.15 -12.87
C CYS A 329 26.77 -6.06 -13.69
N PRO A 330 27.63 -6.88 -13.04
CA PRO A 330 28.47 -7.83 -13.75
C PRO A 330 27.62 -8.88 -14.50
N ALA A 331 28.02 -9.27 -15.71
CA ALA A 331 27.27 -10.26 -16.48
C ALA A 331 27.31 -11.65 -15.79
N THR A 332 26.14 -12.23 -15.50
CA THR A 332 26.02 -13.55 -14.85
C THR A 332 26.54 -14.67 -15.76
N THR A 333 27.78 -15.12 -15.56
CA THR A 333 28.37 -16.18 -16.38
C THR A 333 27.81 -17.56 -16.00
N THR A 334 26.75 -18.00 -16.67
CA THR A 334 26.20 -19.36 -16.53
C THR A 334 27.28 -20.43 -16.79
N PRO A 335 27.64 -21.28 -15.81
CA PRO A 335 28.72 -22.24 -15.98
C PRO A 335 28.32 -23.40 -16.90
N THR A 336 28.89 -23.44 -18.10
CA THR A 336 28.62 -24.49 -19.10
C THR A 336 29.21 -25.84 -18.65
N SER A 337 28.39 -26.70 -18.04
CA SER A 337 28.82 -28.05 -17.62
C SER A 337 28.95 -29.00 -18.82
N THR A 338 30.18 -29.24 -19.29
CA THR A 338 30.48 -30.26 -20.30
C THR A 338 30.37 -31.67 -19.71
N SER A 339 29.48 -32.49 -20.26
CA SER A 339 29.32 -33.88 -19.87
C SER A 339 30.39 -34.78 -20.49
N LEU A 340 30.94 -35.71 -19.70
CA LEU A 340 31.75 -36.81 -20.20
C LEU A 340 31.37 -38.10 -19.48
N ALA A 341 30.56 -38.91 -20.16
CA ALA A 341 30.15 -40.22 -19.67
C ALA A 341 31.16 -41.29 -20.11
N GLN A 342 31.63 -42.09 -19.16
CA GLN A 342 32.05 -43.49 -19.39
C GLN A 342 31.98 -44.26 -18.08
N GLY A 343 31.27 -45.40 -18.09
CA GLY A 343 30.99 -46.16 -16.88
C GLY A 343 31.84 -47.42 -16.73
N PHE A 344 32.01 -47.84 -15.48
CA PHE A 344 32.25 -49.25 -15.14
C PHE A 344 31.44 -49.60 -13.88
N SER A 345 30.83 -50.79 -13.90
CA SER A 345 29.97 -51.32 -12.83
C SER A 345 30.55 -52.62 -12.30
N ILE A 346 30.67 -52.74 -10.97
CA ILE A 346 30.71 -53.95 -10.12
C ILE A 346 30.59 -53.38 -8.68
N LYS A 347 29.56 -53.65 -7.86
CA LYS A 347 29.05 -54.94 -7.34
C LYS A 347 30.05 -55.76 -6.51
N ALA A 348 30.77 -55.15 -5.57
CA ALA A 348 31.26 -55.80 -4.35
C ALA A 348 31.63 -54.74 -3.30
N LEU A 349 31.22 -54.95 -2.02
CA LEU A 349 31.25 -53.95 -0.90
C LEU A 349 30.40 -52.69 -1.22
N MET A 350 29.37 -52.30 -0.48
CA MET A 350 29.03 -52.57 0.92
C MET A 350 27.52 -52.88 1.06
N GLY A 351 27.16 -54.16 1.10
CA GLY A 351 25.79 -54.61 1.38
C GLY A 351 25.72 -55.41 2.67
N ALA A 352 25.92 -54.76 3.83
CA ALA A 352 25.94 -55.45 5.14
C ALA A 352 25.68 -54.55 6.37
N THR A 353 24.83 -53.52 6.28
CA THR A 353 24.41 -52.73 7.48
C THR A 353 23.00 -52.17 7.40
N LEU A 354 22.55 -51.69 6.23
CA LEU A 354 21.26 -50.99 6.11
C LEU A 354 20.03 -51.93 6.13
N SER A 355 20.19 -53.22 5.88
CA SER A 355 19.09 -54.19 5.80
C SER A 355 18.52 -54.66 7.14
N PHE A 356 19.14 -54.30 8.28
CA PHE A 356 18.70 -54.76 9.61
C PHE A 356 17.73 -53.80 10.30
N PHE A 357 17.81 -52.50 10.02
CA PHE A 357 16.89 -51.50 10.61
C PHE A 357 15.56 -51.39 9.86
N VAL A 358 15.56 -51.47 8.53
CA VAL A 358 14.33 -51.45 7.72
C VAL A 358 13.43 -52.67 8.01
N ALA A 359 14.02 -53.82 8.35
CA ALA A 359 13.31 -55.04 8.72
C ALA A 359 12.63 -55.00 10.11
N LEU A 360 12.97 -54.02 10.96
CA LEU A 360 12.42 -53.91 12.31
C LEU A 360 11.19 -52.97 12.37
N LEU A 361 11.20 -51.88 11.58
CA LEU A 361 10.11 -50.91 11.53
C LEU A 361 8.90 -51.37 10.69
N LEU A 362 9.10 -52.25 9.69
CA LEU A 362 8.01 -52.81 8.88
C LEU A 362 7.17 -53.90 9.58
N LYS A 363 7.38 -54.16 10.88
CA LYS A 363 6.66 -55.19 11.64
C LYS A 363 5.50 -54.70 12.52
N TYR A 364 5.24 -53.39 12.57
CA TYR A 364 4.28 -52.79 13.49
C TYR A 364 3.19 -51.90 12.86
N ILE A 365 3.02 -51.93 11.53
CA ILE A 365 1.94 -51.21 10.83
C ILE A 365 0.84 -52.21 10.41
N PRO A 366 -0.40 -52.11 10.94
CA PRO A 366 -1.52 -52.96 10.53
C PRO A 366 -1.97 -52.71 9.08
N ALA A 367 -2.37 -53.79 8.39
CA ALA A 367 -2.63 -53.81 6.94
C ALA A 367 -3.95 -53.14 6.47
N SER A 368 -4.46 -52.13 7.19
CA SER A 368 -5.77 -51.51 6.95
C SER A 368 -5.74 -50.02 6.53
N LEU A 369 -4.55 -49.40 6.39
CA LEU A 369 -4.42 -47.95 6.15
C LEU A 369 -3.53 -47.56 4.95
N LEU A 370 -3.10 -48.50 4.11
CA LEU A 370 -2.21 -48.22 2.97
C LEU A 370 -2.87 -47.83 1.60
N PRO A 371 -4.20 -47.63 1.45
CA PRO A 371 -4.76 -47.10 0.19
C PRO A 371 -5.42 -45.71 0.32
N ILE A 372 -4.86 -44.77 1.10
CA ILE A 372 -5.30 -43.35 1.14
C ILE A 372 -4.09 -42.39 1.10
N VAL A 373 -3.11 -42.66 0.22
CA VAL A 373 -1.93 -41.80 -0.01
C VAL A 373 -1.72 -41.55 -1.52
N ASN A 374 -2.75 -41.78 -2.35
CA ASN A 374 -2.62 -41.75 -3.81
C ASN A 374 -3.83 -41.09 -4.52
N ARG A 375 -4.48 -40.11 -3.88
CA ARG A 375 -5.47 -39.21 -4.51
C ARG A 375 -5.38 -37.82 -3.91
N ILE A 376 -5.56 -36.81 -4.77
CA ILE A 376 -5.62 -35.37 -4.47
C ILE A 376 -4.23 -34.80 -4.11
N ALA A 377 -3.29 -34.72 -5.06
CA ALA A 377 -3.06 -33.56 -5.94
C ALA A 377 -4.26 -32.95 -6.70
N GLU A 378 -4.12 -31.65 -7.02
CA GLU A 378 -5.15 -30.71 -7.52
C GLU A 378 -6.03 -30.17 -6.37
N SER A 379 -6.16 -28.86 -6.13
CA SER A 379 -6.00 -27.70 -7.04
C SER A 379 -5.36 -26.45 -6.40
N LEU A 380 -4.61 -25.70 -7.23
CA LEU A 380 -4.37 -24.24 -7.17
C LEU A 380 -5.71 -23.45 -7.30
N PRO A 381 -5.84 -22.11 -7.10
CA PRO A 381 -4.87 -21.00 -7.21
C PRO A 381 -4.74 -20.14 -5.92
N ASN A 382 -3.76 -19.25 -5.70
CA ASN A 382 -3.11 -18.19 -6.50
C ASN A 382 -3.91 -16.85 -6.55
N ARG A 383 -3.27 -15.80 -6.00
CA ARG A 383 -3.24 -14.37 -6.44
C ARG A 383 -4.16 -13.27 -5.87
N TYR A 384 -3.45 -12.24 -5.38
CA TYR A 384 -3.58 -10.79 -5.63
C TYR A 384 -4.52 -9.99 -4.68
N VAL A 385 -4.01 -8.99 -3.96
CA VAL A 385 -3.72 -7.58 -4.36
C VAL A 385 -4.99 -6.75 -4.60
N VAL A 386 -5.33 -5.95 -3.58
CA VAL A 386 -5.92 -4.59 -3.63
C VAL A 386 -5.29 -3.90 -2.40
N ALA A 387 -4.35 -2.97 -2.54
CA ALA A 387 -4.50 -1.57 -2.92
C ALA A 387 -5.26 -0.72 -1.86
N VAL A 388 -4.68 0.43 -1.52
CA VAL A 388 -5.13 1.36 -0.50
C VAL A 388 -5.28 2.74 -1.15
N ASP A 389 -6.42 3.38 -0.96
CA ASP A 389 -6.63 4.83 -1.04
C ASP A 389 -7.59 5.15 0.12
N TYR A 390 -7.33 6.03 1.08
CA TYR A 390 -6.67 7.34 1.08
C TYR A 390 -7.48 8.47 0.43
N GLN A 391 -8.51 8.90 1.16
CA GLN A 391 -9.08 10.23 1.08
C GLN A 391 -9.14 10.85 2.47
N ARG A 392 -8.45 11.97 2.68
CA ARG A 392 -8.93 12.98 3.62
C ARG A 392 -8.44 14.39 3.29
N GLY A 393 -9.35 15.21 2.77
CA GLY A 393 -9.25 16.66 2.94
C GLY A 393 -9.71 17.09 4.34
N GLY A 394 -8.96 18.01 4.97
CA GLY A 394 -9.49 18.97 5.93
C GLY A 394 -9.77 20.29 5.17
N LYS A 395 -10.90 20.99 5.27
CA LYS A 395 -11.92 21.14 6.32
C LYS A 395 -11.46 21.91 7.56
N THR A 396 -12.37 22.80 8.00
CA THR A 396 -12.51 23.50 9.30
C THR A 396 -11.90 24.91 9.37
N ALA A 397 -12.27 25.84 10.27
CA ALA A 397 -13.02 25.79 11.54
C ALA A 397 -13.66 27.20 11.84
N PHE A 398 -14.22 27.62 13.00
CA PHE A 398 -14.16 27.17 14.41
C PHE A 398 -15.39 27.67 15.26
N THR A 399 -15.73 26.89 16.29
CA THR A 399 -16.26 27.14 17.68
C THR A 399 -16.49 28.59 18.22
N GLN A 400 -17.23 28.92 19.30
CA GLN A 400 -17.93 28.27 20.47
C GLN A 400 -18.81 29.37 21.18
N PRO A 401 -19.34 29.30 22.45
CA PRO A 401 -19.44 28.25 23.49
C PRO A 401 -20.86 28.02 24.11
N GLU A 402 -20.89 27.27 25.22
CA GLU A 402 -21.98 26.65 25.97
C GLU A 402 -22.89 27.58 26.84
N LEU A 403 -24.04 27.06 27.29
CA LEU A 403 -24.30 26.79 28.73
C LEU A 403 -25.63 26.04 28.99
N ALA A 404 -25.59 25.06 29.91
CA ALA A 404 -26.74 24.25 30.32
C ALA A 404 -27.52 24.83 31.53
N MET A 405 -28.76 24.36 31.73
CA MET A 405 -29.57 24.61 32.95
C MET A 405 -29.84 23.29 33.71
N PRO A 406 -29.88 23.30 35.06
CA PRO A 406 -30.36 22.18 35.86
C PRO A 406 -31.87 22.25 36.18
N SER A 407 -32.46 21.10 36.47
CA SER A 407 -33.84 20.92 36.95
C SER A 407 -34.00 21.27 38.44
N GLY A 408 -35.23 21.55 38.89
CA GLY A 408 -35.50 22.10 40.23
C GLY A 408 -36.15 21.13 41.22
N ASP A 409 -36.56 21.63 42.39
CA ASP A 409 -37.82 21.21 43.02
C ASP A 409 -38.35 22.13 44.15
N PHE A 410 -39.69 22.12 44.30
CA PHE A 410 -40.60 22.57 45.38
C PHE A 410 -40.15 23.54 46.52
N ALA A 411 -40.91 24.66 46.71
CA ALA A 411 -42.00 24.73 47.73
C ALA A 411 -42.65 26.13 47.96
N ALA A 412 -43.97 26.11 48.24
CA ALA A 412 -44.77 27.00 49.12
C ALA A 412 -44.99 28.52 48.87
N GLU A 413 -46.24 28.83 48.45
CA GLU A 413 -47.20 29.82 49.01
C GLU A 413 -47.02 31.37 49.00
N ARG A 414 -48.14 32.00 48.54
CA ARG A 414 -48.78 33.28 48.99
C ARG A 414 -48.14 34.65 48.65
N GLY A 415 -48.86 35.43 47.81
CA GLY A 415 -49.18 36.83 48.17
C GLY A 415 -49.08 37.98 47.15
N HIS A 416 -50.12 38.16 46.32
CA HIS A 416 -50.74 39.47 45.95
C HIS A 416 -49.95 40.67 45.32
N ARG A 417 -50.55 41.24 44.24
CA ARG A 417 -50.35 42.60 43.64
C ARG A 417 -49.00 42.84 42.92
N SER A 418 -48.85 43.73 41.94
CA SER A 418 -49.75 44.37 40.93
C SER A 418 -48.88 45.14 39.90
N HIS A 419 -49.32 45.23 38.63
CA HIS A 419 -48.79 46.03 37.51
C HIS A 419 -47.60 47.02 37.74
N CYS A 420 -46.51 46.88 36.97
CA CYS A 420 -46.08 47.90 35.98
C CYS A 420 -44.88 47.48 35.07
N SER A 421 -44.88 47.96 33.82
CA SER A 421 -43.75 48.19 32.86
C SER A 421 -42.48 47.30 32.98
N ARG A 422 -42.11 46.41 32.04
CA ARG A 422 -41.94 46.57 30.58
C ARG A 422 -41.24 47.87 30.13
N ALA A 423 -39.90 47.90 30.12
CA ALA A 423 -39.11 48.86 29.34
C ALA A 423 -37.60 48.52 29.14
N MET A 424 -37.15 47.25 29.00
CA MET A 424 -35.73 47.00 28.62
C MET A 424 -35.39 45.66 27.91
N ALA A 425 -36.36 44.97 27.30
CA ALA A 425 -36.13 43.66 26.64
C ALA A 425 -36.56 43.64 25.16
N GLN A 426 -36.30 44.71 24.41
CA GLN A 426 -36.68 44.81 22.99
C GLN A 426 -35.67 45.56 22.11
N LYS A 427 -34.39 45.62 22.54
CA LYS A 427 -33.31 46.29 21.80
C LYS A 427 -32.05 45.44 21.53
N LEU A 428 -32.04 44.18 21.95
CA LEU A 428 -30.92 43.24 21.70
C LEU A 428 -31.27 42.12 20.69
N GLY A 429 -32.56 41.87 20.43
CA GLY A 429 -33.03 40.80 19.54
C GLY A 429 -33.19 41.16 18.06
N LEU A 430 -32.68 42.32 17.60
CA LEU A 430 -32.85 42.80 16.22
C LEU A 430 -31.52 43.22 15.54
N LEU A 431 -30.38 42.86 16.11
CA LEU A 431 -29.05 43.09 15.50
C LEU A 431 -28.34 41.82 15.01
N LEU A 432 -28.82 40.62 15.36
CA LEU A 432 -28.23 39.34 14.92
C LEU A 432 -28.94 38.69 13.72
N ALA A 433 -29.92 39.35 13.11
CA ALA A 433 -30.78 38.77 12.06
C ALA A 433 -30.52 39.32 10.64
N LEU A 434 -29.39 40.02 10.40
CA LEU A 434 -29.12 40.63 9.10
C LEU A 434 -27.62 40.70 8.75
N GLN A 435 -26.94 39.56 8.73
CA GLN A 435 -25.57 39.46 8.19
C GLN A 435 -25.22 38.12 7.54
N VAL A 436 -26.21 37.42 6.97
CA VAL A 436 -25.95 36.36 5.97
C VAL A 436 -25.62 37.04 4.64
N LEU A 437 -24.35 37.46 4.51
CA LEU A 437 -23.79 37.89 3.23
C LEU A 437 -23.38 36.64 2.46
N THR A 438 -24.10 36.39 1.37
CA THR A 438 -23.80 35.31 0.42
C THR A 438 -22.48 35.59 -0.30
N ALA A 439 -21.39 34.96 0.14
CA ALA A 439 -20.29 34.67 -0.75
C ALA A 439 -20.78 33.61 -1.74
N SER A 440 -21.04 33.98 -2.99
CA SER A 440 -21.23 32.98 -4.04
C SER A 440 -19.86 32.32 -4.27
N ALA A 441 -19.74 31.03 -3.98
CA ALA A 441 -18.62 30.25 -4.45
C ALA A 441 -18.52 30.43 -5.98
N ALA A 442 -17.30 30.61 -6.49
CA ALA A 442 -17.10 30.62 -7.93
C ALA A 442 -17.40 29.22 -8.47
N VAL A 443 -18.22 29.13 -9.52
CA VAL A 443 -18.47 27.86 -10.20
C VAL A 443 -17.21 27.52 -11.01
N THR A 444 -16.51 26.46 -10.61
CA THR A 444 -15.34 25.96 -11.34
C THR A 444 -15.82 25.33 -12.63
N SER A 445 -15.17 25.67 -13.75
CA SER A 445 -15.54 25.14 -15.07
C SER A 445 -14.40 24.36 -15.69
N TYR A 446 -14.73 23.23 -16.32
CA TYR A 446 -13.78 22.36 -17.01
C TYR A 446 -14.26 22.04 -18.43
N THR A 447 -13.32 21.74 -19.33
CA THR A 447 -13.53 21.28 -20.70
C THR A 447 -12.99 19.85 -20.81
N PHE A 448 -13.92 18.89 -20.91
CA PHE A 448 -13.60 17.47 -21.03
C PHE A 448 -13.66 17.04 -22.50
N GLY A 449 -12.60 16.40 -22.97
CA GLY A 449 -12.54 15.80 -24.30
C GLY A 449 -13.17 14.42 -24.33
N GLN A 450 -13.97 14.14 -25.36
CA GLN A 450 -14.50 12.80 -25.65
C GLN A 450 -14.43 12.54 -27.16
N ASP A 451 -14.04 11.33 -27.54
CA ASP A 451 -14.16 10.87 -28.93
C ASP A 451 -15.57 10.29 -29.24
N ILE A 452 -15.78 9.81 -30.46
CA ILE A 452 -17.11 9.59 -31.04
C ILE A 452 -17.40 8.16 -31.47
N ASP A 453 -16.46 7.26 -31.28
CA ASP A 453 -16.42 5.96 -31.93
C ASP A 453 -16.37 4.76 -30.96
N TYR A 454 -16.31 4.97 -29.63
CA TYR A 454 -16.20 3.92 -28.60
C TYR A 454 -17.53 3.66 -27.85
N PRO A 455 -18.54 3.02 -28.48
CA PRO A 455 -19.82 2.74 -27.85
C PRO A 455 -19.70 1.61 -26.81
N PRO A 456 -20.62 1.56 -25.82
CA PRO A 456 -21.66 2.57 -25.54
C PRO A 456 -21.15 3.77 -24.73
N TYR A 457 -19.86 3.82 -24.41
CA TYR A 457 -19.26 4.79 -23.48
C TYR A 457 -19.21 6.22 -24.05
N ALA A 458 -18.76 6.34 -25.30
CA ALA A 458 -18.46 7.60 -25.99
C ALA A 458 -18.86 7.50 -27.46
N SER A 459 -19.79 8.35 -27.93
CA SER A 459 -20.33 8.25 -29.29
C SER A 459 -21.02 9.52 -29.79
N LYS A 460 -21.45 9.51 -31.06
CA LYS A 460 -22.40 10.49 -31.62
C LYS A 460 -23.76 9.90 -31.95
N ASN A 461 -24.82 10.65 -31.68
CA ASN A 461 -26.16 10.29 -32.11
C ASN A 461 -26.29 10.45 -33.65
N ALA A 462 -26.69 9.38 -34.34
CA ALA A 462 -26.79 9.35 -35.81
C ALA A 462 -27.80 10.34 -36.43
N THR A 463 -28.74 10.87 -35.64
CA THR A 463 -29.79 11.80 -36.10
C THR A 463 -29.50 13.25 -35.73
N SER A 464 -29.05 13.54 -34.49
CA SER A 464 -28.77 14.91 -34.05
C SER A 464 -27.32 15.35 -34.25
N GLY A 465 -26.37 14.41 -34.38
CA GLY A 465 -24.93 14.70 -34.44
C GLY A 465 -24.32 15.10 -33.08
N GLU A 466 -25.12 15.18 -32.03
CA GLU A 466 -24.69 15.53 -30.67
C GLU A 466 -23.87 14.39 -30.05
N LEU A 467 -22.91 14.77 -29.20
CA LEU A 467 -22.17 13.83 -28.35
C LEU A 467 -23.14 13.13 -27.39
N THR A 468 -22.95 11.82 -27.26
CA THR A 468 -23.75 10.92 -26.42
C THR A 468 -22.88 9.75 -25.95
N GLY A 469 -23.46 8.86 -25.18
CA GLY A 469 -22.76 7.76 -24.52
C GLY A 469 -22.88 7.89 -23.00
N PHE A 470 -22.49 6.83 -22.30
CA PHE A 470 -22.60 6.72 -20.85
C PHE A 470 -21.99 7.94 -20.13
N ALA A 471 -20.76 8.31 -20.46
CA ALA A 471 -20.05 9.37 -19.75
C ALA A 471 -20.63 10.78 -20.00
N VAL A 472 -21.20 11.05 -21.19
CA VAL A 472 -21.94 12.31 -21.45
C VAL A 472 -23.15 12.45 -20.52
N GLU A 473 -23.88 11.36 -20.26
CA GLU A 473 -25.03 11.41 -19.34
C GLU A 473 -24.58 11.61 -17.88
N LEU A 474 -23.42 11.09 -17.48
CA LEU A 474 -22.85 11.37 -16.16
C LEU A 474 -22.44 12.84 -16.02
N VAL A 475 -21.79 13.44 -17.02
CA VAL A 475 -21.49 14.88 -17.02
C VAL A 475 -22.77 15.72 -16.94
N LYS A 476 -23.84 15.34 -17.66
CA LYS A 476 -25.15 16.01 -17.54
C LYS A 476 -25.73 15.89 -16.13
N ALA A 477 -25.60 14.72 -15.50
CA ALA A 477 -26.06 14.50 -14.13
C ALA A 477 -25.24 15.32 -13.11
N MET A 478 -23.91 15.40 -13.26
CA MET A 478 -23.03 16.22 -12.42
C MET A 478 -23.32 17.72 -12.57
N ASN A 479 -23.47 18.21 -13.80
CA ASN A 479 -23.85 19.61 -14.04
C ASN A 479 -25.23 19.94 -13.46
N ALA A 480 -26.15 18.98 -13.37
CA ALA A 480 -27.43 19.19 -12.71
C ALA A 480 -27.30 19.15 -11.17
N HIS A 481 -26.57 18.17 -10.62
CA HIS A 481 -26.43 17.94 -9.19
C HIS A 481 -25.57 19.02 -8.49
N CYS A 482 -24.42 19.33 -9.10
CA CYS A 482 -23.36 20.17 -8.53
C CYS A 482 -23.29 21.56 -9.16
N SER A 483 -24.37 22.02 -9.82
CA SER A 483 -24.47 23.31 -10.54
C SER A 483 -24.05 24.55 -9.75
N ALA A 484 -24.02 24.48 -8.41
CA ALA A 484 -23.60 25.57 -7.53
C ALA A 484 -22.06 25.72 -7.41
N THR A 485 -21.29 24.70 -7.81
CA THR A 485 -19.83 24.63 -7.63
C THR A 485 -19.08 24.15 -8.87
N LEU A 486 -19.73 23.42 -9.77
CA LEU A 486 -19.10 22.72 -10.90
C LEU A 486 -19.88 22.89 -12.22
N ASN A 487 -19.16 23.05 -13.33
CA ASN A 487 -19.69 23.10 -14.68
C ASN A 487 -18.72 22.47 -15.71
N ILE A 488 -19.00 21.25 -16.16
CA ILE A 488 -18.18 20.51 -17.13
C ILE A 488 -18.77 20.66 -18.53
N THR A 489 -17.98 21.13 -19.49
CA THR A 489 -18.33 21.19 -20.91
C THR A 489 -17.68 20.02 -21.65
N VAL A 490 -18.46 19.18 -22.33
CA VAL A 490 -17.90 18.09 -23.15
C VAL A 490 -17.68 18.57 -24.59
N VAL A 491 -16.48 18.33 -25.13
CA VAL A 491 -16.11 18.64 -26.52
C VAL A 491 -15.65 17.39 -27.25
N GLU A 492 -15.80 17.39 -28.57
CA GLU A 492 -15.26 16.34 -29.44
C GLU A 492 -13.73 16.51 -29.53
N THR A 493 -12.99 15.44 -29.31
CA THR A 493 -11.54 15.39 -29.47
C THR A 493 -11.10 14.01 -29.96
N ARG A 494 -9.83 13.87 -30.36
CA ARG A 494 -9.27 12.57 -30.71
C ARG A 494 -8.67 11.86 -29.50
N TRP A 495 -8.68 10.54 -29.52
CA TRP A 495 -7.88 9.73 -28.60
C TRP A 495 -6.40 10.16 -28.53
N SER A 496 -5.79 10.53 -29.66
CA SER A 496 -4.41 11.02 -29.77
C SER A 496 -4.16 12.42 -29.19
N ASP A 497 -5.18 13.26 -29.17
CA ASP A 497 -5.14 14.59 -28.54
C ASP A 497 -5.16 14.50 -27.00
N CYS A 498 -5.51 13.32 -26.47
CA CYS A 498 -5.59 13.00 -25.05
C CYS A 498 -4.44 12.11 -24.54
N TRP A 499 -4.09 11.05 -25.27
CA TRP A 499 -2.97 10.16 -24.97
C TRP A 499 -2.29 9.72 -26.26
N SER A 500 -0.96 9.63 -26.29
CA SER A 500 -0.15 9.16 -27.42
C SER A 500 0.59 7.88 -27.03
N SER A 501 0.46 6.79 -27.81
CA SER A 501 1.21 5.55 -27.60
C SER A 501 2.52 5.53 -28.40
N ALA A 502 2.86 6.62 -29.09
CA ALA A 502 4.15 6.75 -29.77
C ALA A 502 5.30 6.85 -28.75
N GLY A 503 6.41 6.16 -29.02
CA GLY A 503 7.62 6.25 -28.20
C GLY A 503 7.56 5.57 -26.82
N GLY A 504 6.51 4.78 -26.55
CA GLY A 504 6.31 4.09 -25.26
C GLY A 504 5.16 4.65 -24.42
N GLY A 505 4.59 5.80 -24.77
CA GLY A 505 3.50 6.43 -24.02
C GLY A 505 3.81 7.88 -23.65
N SER A 506 2.83 8.77 -23.82
CA SER A 506 2.89 10.19 -23.43
C SER A 506 1.48 10.79 -23.45
N LEU A 507 1.30 11.97 -22.84
CA LEU A 507 0.06 12.73 -22.99
C LEU A 507 -0.16 13.16 -24.45
N GLY A 508 -1.42 13.22 -24.85
CA GLY A 508 -1.83 13.75 -26.14
C GLY A 508 -1.75 15.27 -26.17
N ALA A 509 -1.63 15.84 -27.37
CA ALA A 509 -1.23 17.24 -27.54
C ALA A 509 -2.18 18.28 -26.90
N LEU A 510 -3.49 18.02 -26.85
CA LEU A 510 -4.48 18.96 -26.29
C LEU A 510 -4.65 18.80 -24.77
N LEU A 511 -4.40 17.61 -24.23
CA LEU A 511 -4.36 17.40 -22.78
C LEU A 511 -3.04 17.88 -22.17
N ASP A 512 -1.91 17.65 -22.85
CA ASP A 512 -0.59 18.10 -22.40
C ASP A 512 -0.47 19.62 -22.31
N ASN A 513 -1.06 20.33 -23.27
CA ASN A 513 -1.03 21.79 -23.35
C ASN A 513 -2.19 22.50 -22.61
N GLY A 514 -3.10 21.75 -21.97
CA GLY A 514 -4.24 22.30 -21.22
C GLY A 514 -5.35 22.91 -22.07
N THR A 515 -5.47 22.55 -23.35
CA THR A 515 -6.67 22.85 -24.16
C THR A 515 -7.87 22.02 -23.69
N LEU A 516 -7.61 20.83 -23.15
CA LEU A 516 -8.54 19.99 -22.42
C LEU A 516 -8.08 19.91 -20.96
N ASP A 517 -9.02 19.98 -20.01
CA ASP A 517 -8.72 19.78 -18.59
C ASP A 517 -8.62 18.28 -18.26
N ALA A 518 -9.43 17.46 -18.94
CA ALA A 518 -9.38 16.01 -18.88
C ALA A 518 -9.95 15.39 -20.16
N CYS A 519 -9.75 14.09 -20.32
CA CYS A 519 -10.39 13.27 -21.34
C CYS A 519 -11.18 12.11 -20.75
N MET A 520 -12.29 11.77 -21.37
CA MET A 520 -13.31 10.89 -20.80
C MET A 520 -13.14 9.42 -21.21
N THR A 521 -13.72 8.50 -20.43
CA THR A 521 -13.89 7.07 -20.75
C THR A 521 -12.62 6.23 -20.90
N TYR A 522 -11.50 6.68 -20.30
CA TYR A 522 -10.29 5.87 -20.17
C TYR A 522 -10.41 4.84 -19.05
N THR A 523 -10.06 3.59 -19.33
CA THR A 523 -9.76 2.59 -18.29
C THR A 523 -8.45 2.95 -17.62
N HIS A 524 -8.41 2.94 -16.28
CA HIS A 524 -7.17 3.13 -15.53
C HIS A 524 -6.38 1.81 -15.52
N THR A 525 -5.46 1.68 -16.46
CA THR A 525 -4.62 0.48 -16.64
C THR A 525 -3.29 0.60 -15.89
N GLN A 526 -2.68 -0.53 -15.54
CA GLN A 526 -1.30 -0.58 -15.04
C GLN A 526 -0.32 -0.08 -16.11
N GLY A 527 0.83 0.42 -15.67
CA GLY A 527 1.92 0.90 -16.54
C GLY A 527 1.95 2.42 -16.72
N ILE A 528 2.62 2.83 -17.80
CA ILE A 528 3.14 4.17 -18.09
C ILE A 528 2.12 5.33 -17.99
N ARG A 529 0.81 5.06 -18.10
CA ARG A 529 -0.23 6.10 -17.95
C ARG A 529 -0.20 6.76 -16.56
N ASN A 530 0.13 6.00 -15.52
CA ASN A 530 0.14 6.49 -14.14
C ASN A 530 1.30 7.45 -13.86
N ASP A 531 2.31 7.48 -14.74
CA ASP A 531 3.46 8.37 -14.62
C ASP A 531 3.14 9.78 -15.15
N PHE A 532 2.20 9.87 -16.11
CA PHE A 532 1.87 11.11 -16.82
C PHE A 532 0.45 11.64 -16.58
N ALA A 533 -0.48 10.82 -16.10
CA ALA A 533 -1.88 11.17 -15.92
C ALA A 533 -2.43 10.79 -14.54
N ASP A 534 -3.36 11.62 -14.04
CA ASP A 534 -4.24 11.27 -12.91
C ASP A 534 -5.61 10.81 -13.44
N PHE A 535 -6.30 10.04 -12.61
CA PHE A 535 -7.58 9.42 -12.96
C PHE A 535 -8.66 9.75 -11.92
N SER A 536 -9.89 10.01 -12.38
CA SER A 536 -11.05 10.06 -11.47
C SER A 536 -11.33 8.69 -10.86
N ILE A 537 -12.20 8.64 -9.85
CA ILE A 537 -12.84 7.38 -9.46
C ILE A 537 -13.50 6.72 -10.68
N GLY A 538 -13.56 5.38 -10.68
CA GLY A 538 -14.24 4.60 -11.70
C GLY A 538 -15.72 4.99 -11.77
N ILE A 539 -16.22 5.16 -12.99
CA ILE A 539 -17.66 5.26 -13.29
C ILE A 539 -18.28 3.92 -13.68
N LEU A 540 -17.45 2.90 -13.88
CA LEU A 540 -17.78 1.50 -14.00
C LEU A 540 -16.85 0.73 -13.07
N ASP A 541 -17.30 -0.43 -12.58
CA ASP A 541 -16.53 -1.29 -11.69
C ASP A 541 -15.29 -1.88 -12.41
N VAL A 542 -14.45 -2.64 -11.70
CA VAL A 542 -13.27 -3.34 -12.25
C VAL A 542 -13.74 -4.56 -13.05
N ASN A 543 -14.43 -4.30 -14.16
CA ASN A 543 -15.15 -5.30 -14.93
C ASN A 543 -14.86 -5.24 -16.45
N LYS A 544 -13.98 -4.33 -16.92
CA LYS A 544 -13.50 -4.39 -18.31
C LYS A 544 -12.47 -5.50 -18.48
N ALA A 545 -12.94 -6.65 -18.94
CA ALA A 545 -12.08 -7.75 -19.32
C ALA A 545 -11.24 -7.39 -20.57
N ALA A 546 -9.96 -7.73 -20.55
CA ALA A 546 -9.15 -7.89 -21.76
C ALA A 546 -8.77 -9.37 -21.93
N GLY A 547 -8.00 -9.67 -22.99
CA GLY A 547 -7.82 -11.03 -23.49
C GLY A 547 -7.66 -11.07 -25.00
N LEU A 548 -7.79 -12.27 -25.58
CA LEU A 548 -7.25 -12.57 -26.91
C LEU A 548 -8.34 -12.97 -27.91
N LEU A 549 -8.50 -12.19 -28.97
CA LEU A 549 -9.18 -12.63 -30.19
C LEU A 549 -8.26 -13.52 -31.02
N THR A 550 -8.80 -14.65 -31.48
CA THR A 550 -8.13 -15.65 -32.33
C THR A 550 -9.05 -16.09 -33.46
N LEU A 551 -8.47 -16.48 -34.60
CA LEU A 551 -9.23 -17.20 -35.63
C LEU A 551 -9.69 -18.58 -35.13
N LEU A 552 -10.80 -19.06 -35.69
CA LEU A 552 -11.32 -20.42 -35.50
C LEU A 552 -10.96 -21.31 -36.69
N GLU A 553 -10.35 -22.46 -36.42
CA GLU A 553 -10.13 -23.53 -37.39
C GLU A 553 -10.99 -24.75 -37.00
N ASN A 554 -11.96 -25.11 -37.85
CA ASN A 554 -12.93 -26.18 -37.58
C ASN A 554 -13.74 -25.99 -36.28
N GLY A 555 -13.99 -24.74 -35.88
CA GLY A 555 -14.68 -24.39 -34.63
C GLY A 555 -13.79 -24.35 -33.38
N MET A 556 -12.49 -24.63 -33.51
CA MET A 556 -11.52 -24.55 -32.41
C MET A 556 -10.63 -23.31 -32.55
N PRO A 557 -10.26 -22.63 -31.45
CA PRO A 557 -9.35 -21.49 -31.51
C PRO A 557 -7.93 -21.87 -31.94
N LYS A 558 -7.32 -21.08 -32.84
CA LYS A 558 -5.94 -21.25 -33.33
C LYS A 558 -4.89 -20.94 -32.24
N VAL A 559 -5.19 -19.98 -31.38
CA VAL A 559 -4.50 -19.74 -30.09
C VAL A 559 -5.51 -20.07 -29.00
N ASP A 560 -5.37 -21.21 -28.34
CA ASP A 560 -6.32 -21.66 -27.32
C ASP A 560 -5.97 -21.16 -25.91
N GLY A 561 -6.83 -21.50 -24.93
CA GLY A 561 -6.62 -21.11 -23.53
C GLY A 561 -5.31 -21.66 -22.92
N HIS A 562 -4.74 -22.74 -23.43
CA HIS A 562 -3.47 -23.28 -22.93
C HIS A 562 -2.23 -22.70 -23.64
N SER A 563 -2.37 -21.65 -24.45
CA SER A 563 -1.22 -20.96 -25.02
C SER A 563 -0.56 -20.01 -24.02
N ASP A 564 0.75 -20.16 -23.85
CA ASP A 564 1.64 -19.23 -23.14
C ASP A 564 2.15 -18.09 -24.05
N LEU A 565 1.66 -18.00 -25.29
CA LEU A 565 2.09 -17.08 -26.37
C LEU A 565 3.56 -17.22 -26.82
N ASN A 566 4.30 -18.22 -26.35
CA ASN A 566 5.70 -18.43 -26.72
C ASN A 566 5.87 -18.64 -28.23
N GLY A 567 6.65 -17.77 -28.87
CA GLY A 567 6.89 -17.76 -30.32
C GLY A 567 5.71 -17.29 -31.18
N LYS A 568 4.65 -16.72 -30.59
CA LYS A 568 3.47 -16.21 -31.32
C LYS A 568 3.66 -14.75 -31.73
N THR A 569 2.95 -14.33 -32.78
CA THR A 569 2.77 -12.90 -33.07
C THR A 569 1.44 -12.42 -32.50
N VAL A 570 1.46 -11.45 -31.60
CA VAL A 570 0.25 -10.83 -31.03
C VAL A 570 0.12 -9.44 -31.64
N VAL A 571 -1.09 -9.07 -32.09
CA VAL A 571 -1.38 -7.68 -32.47
C VAL A 571 -2.12 -6.95 -31.36
N ASP A 572 -1.50 -5.88 -30.87
CA ASP A 572 -2.16 -4.90 -30.02
C ASP A 572 -2.94 -3.89 -30.86
N VAL A 573 -3.99 -3.32 -30.27
CA VAL A 573 -4.80 -2.25 -30.88
C VAL A 573 -4.21 -0.90 -30.50
N GLY A 574 -3.21 -0.45 -31.26
CA GLY A 574 -2.83 0.96 -31.24
C GLY A 574 -3.86 1.82 -31.97
N GLY A 575 -3.62 3.13 -32.01
CA GLY A 575 -4.16 4.00 -33.06
C GLY A 575 -5.67 4.04 -33.21
N TRP A 576 -6.41 4.57 -32.24
CA TRP A 576 -7.82 4.89 -32.43
C TRP A 576 -8.02 6.07 -33.39
N VAL A 577 -7.92 5.69 -34.67
CA VAL A 577 -8.35 6.29 -35.94
C VAL A 577 -7.73 7.64 -36.33
N LEU A 578 -6.56 7.57 -36.99
CA LEU A 578 -6.38 7.96 -38.40
C LEU A 578 -4.98 7.47 -38.87
N PRO A 579 -4.70 7.28 -40.19
CA PRO A 579 -3.43 6.74 -40.72
C PRO A 579 -2.11 7.46 -40.36
N SER A 580 -2.18 8.49 -39.52
CA SER A 580 -1.06 9.29 -39.03
C SER A 580 -0.93 9.27 -37.51
N ASP A 581 -1.80 8.56 -36.78
CA ASP A 581 -2.06 8.85 -35.37
C ASP A 581 -2.29 7.59 -34.51
N LYS A 582 -1.35 7.32 -33.60
CA LYS A 582 -1.15 5.99 -33.00
C LYS A 582 -1.34 5.97 -31.48
N SER A 583 -2.57 5.89 -30.98
CA SER A 583 -2.83 5.63 -29.56
C SER A 583 -4.16 4.97 -29.20
N ASN A 584 -4.16 4.26 -28.07
CA ASN A 584 -5.31 3.80 -27.27
C ASN A 584 -6.08 2.55 -27.70
N ALA A 585 -5.61 1.41 -27.18
CA ALA A 585 -6.44 0.44 -26.46
C ALA A 585 -5.71 0.12 -25.11
N PRO A 586 -5.75 -1.11 -24.52
CA PRO A 586 -4.69 -1.51 -23.59
C PRO A 586 -3.33 -1.25 -24.25
N THR A 587 -2.35 -0.69 -23.55
CA THR A 587 -1.01 -0.62 -24.12
C THR A 587 -0.37 -2.01 -24.10
N ALA A 588 0.59 -2.24 -25.01
CA ALA A 588 1.53 -3.37 -25.03
C ALA A 588 1.83 -3.97 -23.64
N ASP A 589 2.24 -3.10 -22.72
CA ASP A 589 2.61 -3.37 -21.33
C ASP A 589 1.52 -4.16 -20.57
N GLY A 590 0.25 -3.92 -20.88
CA GLY A 590 -0.92 -4.59 -20.28
C GLY A 590 -0.85 -6.11 -20.33
N LEU A 591 -0.30 -6.70 -21.40
CA LEU A 591 -0.24 -8.15 -21.59
C LEU A 591 0.72 -8.85 -20.61
N ASP A 592 1.76 -8.14 -20.14
CA ASP A 592 2.74 -8.66 -19.18
C ASP A 592 2.21 -8.64 -17.73
N PHE A 593 1.15 -7.88 -17.45
CA PHE A 593 0.43 -7.89 -16.16
C PHE A 593 -0.65 -8.98 -16.10
N VAL A 594 -1.12 -9.45 -17.26
CA VAL A 594 -2.16 -10.47 -17.37
C VAL A 594 -1.66 -11.86 -16.94
N THR A 595 -2.55 -12.61 -16.29
CA THR A 595 -2.38 -14.04 -15.97
C THR A 595 -3.30 -14.86 -16.87
N ASN A 596 -2.74 -15.83 -17.61
CA ASN A 596 -3.51 -16.86 -18.29
C ASN A 596 -4.24 -17.71 -17.24
N LYS A 597 -5.58 -17.62 -17.18
CA LYS A 597 -6.40 -18.29 -16.16
C LYS A 597 -6.41 -19.81 -16.32
N CYS A 598 -6.38 -20.31 -17.56
CA CYS A 598 -6.35 -21.75 -17.84
C CYS A 598 -5.02 -22.44 -17.48
N LEU A 599 -3.92 -21.68 -17.31
CA LEU A 599 -2.60 -22.18 -16.91
C LEU A 599 -2.15 -21.73 -15.51
N ASP A 600 -2.84 -20.75 -14.93
CA ASP A 600 -2.47 -20.05 -13.69
C ASP A 600 -1.05 -19.41 -13.72
N GLN A 601 -0.64 -18.93 -14.90
CA GLN A 601 0.71 -18.43 -15.19
C GLN A 601 0.63 -17.12 -15.99
N LYS A 602 1.67 -16.28 -15.89
CA LYS A 602 1.84 -15.16 -16.83
C LYS A 602 2.13 -15.69 -18.23
N TYR A 603 1.86 -14.90 -19.26
CA TYR A 603 2.34 -15.22 -20.61
C TYR A 603 3.88 -15.21 -20.66
N SER A 604 4.44 -15.99 -21.59
CA SER A 604 5.87 -15.94 -21.92
C SER A 604 6.23 -14.54 -22.40
N SER A 605 7.41 -14.02 -22.08
CA SER A 605 7.92 -12.77 -22.68
C SER A 605 8.47 -12.95 -24.10
N ASN A 606 8.52 -14.18 -24.61
CA ASN A 606 9.05 -14.51 -25.93
C ASN A 606 7.94 -14.56 -27.01
N TYR A 607 7.09 -13.54 -27.07
CA TYR A 607 6.19 -13.28 -28.21
C TYR A 607 6.72 -12.12 -29.06
N THR A 608 6.22 -11.99 -30.29
CA THR A 608 6.44 -10.80 -31.12
C THR A 608 5.19 -9.93 -31.03
N LEU A 609 5.30 -8.76 -30.40
CA LEU A 609 4.23 -7.79 -30.41
C LEU A 609 4.29 -6.94 -31.69
N VAL A 610 3.15 -6.76 -32.34
CA VAL A 610 2.94 -5.79 -33.41
C VAL A 610 1.75 -4.91 -33.07
N VAL A 611 1.68 -3.71 -33.63
CA VAL A 611 0.63 -2.73 -33.28
C VAL A 611 -0.18 -2.40 -34.53
N GLY A 612 -1.47 -2.69 -34.49
CA GLY A 612 -2.43 -2.27 -35.51
C GLY A 612 -2.75 -0.77 -35.37
N ASP A 613 -2.97 -0.10 -36.49
CA ASP A 613 -3.45 1.28 -36.54
C ASP A 613 -4.99 1.32 -36.44
N GLY A 614 -5.48 1.01 -35.24
CA GLY A 614 -6.89 0.94 -34.88
C GLY A 614 -7.46 -0.45 -34.90
N ASN A 615 -8.67 -0.57 -34.35
CA ASN A 615 -9.38 -1.83 -34.20
C ASN A 615 -9.52 -2.59 -35.53
N ASP A 616 -9.80 -1.88 -36.63
CA ASP A 616 -9.88 -2.48 -37.96
C ASP A 616 -8.52 -2.91 -38.55
N ALA A 617 -7.43 -2.19 -38.26
CA ALA A 617 -6.12 -2.59 -38.74
C ALA A 617 -5.60 -3.82 -37.98
N ALA A 618 -5.73 -3.83 -36.66
CA ALA A 618 -5.41 -4.98 -35.82
C ALA A 618 -6.26 -6.20 -36.20
N MET A 619 -7.57 -6.03 -36.36
CA MET A 619 -8.45 -7.11 -36.82
C MET A 619 -8.11 -7.57 -38.24
N THR A 620 -7.68 -6.68 -39.14
CA THR A 620 -7.17 -7.06 -40.46
C THR A 620 -5.90 -7.91 -40.37
N MET A 621 -4.99 -7.60 -39.44
CA MET A 621 -3.76 -8.37 -39.20
C MET A 621 -4.05 -9.75 -38.61
N LEU A 622 -5.03 -9.88 -37.72
CA LEU A 622 -5.51 -11.18 -37.27
C LEU A 622 -6.11 -11.97 -38.45
N ARG A 623 -7.01 -11.36 -39.22
CA ARG A 623 -7.77 -11.99 -40.32
C ARG A 623 -6.90 -12.45 -41.48
N ASN A 624 -5.83 -11.73 -41.81
CA ASN A 624 -4.92 -12.09 -42.89
C ASN A 624 -3.75 -12.99 -42.44
N GLY A 625 -3.66 -13.30 -41.14
CA GLY A 625 -2.61 -14.14 -40.56
C GLY A 625 -1.26 -13.45 -40.34
N ALA A 626 -1.20 -12.12 -40.39
CA ALA A 626 -0.03 -11.34 -39.95
C ALA A 626 0.14 -11.33 -38.43
N ALA A 627 -0.90 -11.69 -37.67
CA ALA A 627 -0.85 -12.02 -36.26
C ALA A 627 -1.58 -13.35 -35.97
N ASP A 628 -1.17 -14.04 -34.91
CA ASP A 628 -1.81 -15.27 -34.41
C ASP A 628 -2.99 -14.97 -33.49
N ALA A 629 -2.89 -13.91 -32.69
CA ALA A 629 -3.93 -13.41 -31.78
C ALA A 629 -3.93 -11.88 -31.76
N MET A 630 -5.03 -11.28 -31.31
CA MET A 630 -5.23 -9.84 -31.14
C MET A 630 -5.63 -9.54 -29.70
N PHE A 631 -4.89 -8.68 -29.00
CA PHE A 631 -5.19 -8.28 -27.62
C PHE A 631 -6.18 -7.11 -27.63
N VAL A 632 -7.35 -7.26 -27.00
CA VAL A 632 -8.46 -6.29 -27.08
C VAL A 632 -9.45 -6.49 -25.93
N TYR A 633 -10.26 -5.48 -25.58
CA TYR A 633 -11.33 -5.63 -24.59
C TYR A 633 -12.42 -6.62 -25.05
N ALA A 634 -12.99 -7.40 -24.11
CA ALA A 634 -13.94 -8.47 -24.41
C ALA A 634 -15.31 -7.97 -24.93
N ASP A 635 -15.72 -6.79 -24.50
CA ASP A 635 -16.95 -6.12 -24.93
C ASP A 635 -16.86 -5.66 -26.39
N GLN A 636 -15.68 -5.16 -26.83
CA GLN A 636 -15.46 -4.70 -28.20
C GLN A 636 -15.70 -5.80 -29.23
N ALA A 637 -15.25 -7.04 -28.96
CA ALA A 637 -15.49 -8.18 -29.85
C ALA A 637 -16.99 -8.42 -30.16
N LYS A 638 -17.87 -8.08 -29.21
CA LYS A 638 -19.32 -8.13 -29.38
C LYS A 638 -19.92 -6.84 -29.94
N ASN A 639 -19.53 -5.70 -29.39
CA ASN A 639 -20.15 -4.40 -29.66
C ASN A 639 -19.82 -3.85 -31.06
N TYR A 640 -18.78 -4.37 -31.71
CA TYR A 640 -18.36 -3.96 -33.05
C TYR A 640 -19.15 -4.69 -34.15
N GLN A 641 -20.00 -5.63 -33.77
CA GLN A 641 -21.06 -6.17 -34.62
C GLN A 641 -22.15 -5.10 -34.82
N CYS A 642 -22.02 -4.28 -35.85
CA CYS A 642 -22.94 -3.18 -36.12
C CYS A 642 -24.42 -3.64 -36.17
N ASP A 643 -25.22 -3.12 -35.25
CA ASP A 643 -26.68 -3.35 -35.15
C ASP A 643 -27.51 -2.39 -36.02
N GLY A 644 -26.90 -1.31 -36.50
CA GLY A 644 -27.51 -0.26 -37.32
C GLY A 644 -28.06 0.94 -36.54
N THR A 645 -27.86 1.03 -35.22
CA THR A 645 -28.40 2.13 -34.39
C THR A 645 -27.43 3.31 -34.22
N MET A 646 -26.13 3.10 -34.46
CA MET A 646 -25.05 4.08 -34.28
C MET A 646 -24.31 4.38 -35.58
N VAL A 647 -23.63 5.54 -35.65
CA VAL A 647 -22.71 5.83 -36.76
C VAL A 647 -21.40 5.07 -36.50
N ALA A 648 -21.26 3.90 -37.11
CA ALA A 648 -20.02 3.13 -37.01
C ALA A 648 -18.89 3.86 -37.76
N ALA A 649 -17.81 4.19 -37.03
CA ALA A 649 -16.55 4.64 -37.61
C ALA A 649 -15.70 3.47 -38.16
N TRP A 650 -16.00 2.24 -37.73
CA TRP A 650 -15.32 1.00 -38.07
C TRP A 650 -16.04 0.18 -39.16
N ASN A 651 -15.32 -0.74 -39.78
CA ASN A 651 -15.79 -1.60 -40.84
C ASN A 651 -16.60 -2.78 -40.29
N CYS A 652 -17.91 -2.60 -40.19
CA CYS A 652 -18.88 -3.63 -39.81
C CYS A 652 -18.70 -5.00 -40.49
N THR A 653 -18.14 -5.07 -41.71
CA THR A 653 -17.93 -6.33 -42.44
C THR A 653 -16.77 -7.13 -41.86
N LEU A 654 -15.74 -6.45 -41.36
CA LEU A 654 -14.53 -7.07 -40.80
C LEU A 654 -14.80 -7.78 -39.46
N TRP A 655 -15.82 -7.31 -38.73
CA TRP A 655 -16.27 -7.83 -37.43
C TRP A 655 -17.46 -8.81 -37.53
N GLN A 656 -17.83 -9.26 -38.73
CA GLN A 656 -18.82 -10.34 -38.92
C GLN A 656 -18.21 -11.72 -38.66
N GLY A 657 -18.95 -12.66 -38.09
CA GLY A 657 -18.49 -14.04 -37.88
C GLY A 657 -17.83 -14.33 -36.53
N PHE A 658 -18.06 -13.48 -35.52
CA PHE A 658 -17.73 -13.80 -34.12
C PHE A 658 -18.48 -15.08 -33.69
N GLY A 659 -17.76 -16.06 -33.14
CA GLY A 659 -18.28 -17.38 -32.79
C GLY A 659 -18.34 -18.39 -33.95
N THR A 660 -17.98 -18.00 -35.17
CA THR A 660 -17.97 -18.91 -36.35
C THR A 660 -16.68 -18.90 -37.16
N GLU A 661 -16.00 -17.76 -37.25
CA GLU A 661 -14.75 -17.56 -38.00
C GLU A 661 -13.60 -17.10 -37.08
N TYR A 662 -13.94 -16.43 -35.99
CA TYR A 662 -13.03 -16.00 -34.93
C TYR A 662 -13.76 -16.00 -33.59
N ALA A 663 -13.03 -16.16 -32.50
CA ALA A 663 -13.58 -16.17 -31.15
C ALA A 663 -12.61 -15.48 -30.18
N TYR A 664 -13.13 -15.15 -29.01
CA TYR A 664 -12.38 -14.65 -27.89
C TYR A 664 -12.01 -15.83 -26.98
N VAL A 665 -10.72 -16.03 -26.75
CA VAL A 665 -10.20 -16.87 -25.68
C VAL A 665 -9.69 -15.96 -24.57
N GLN A 666 -9.62 -16.50 -23.34
CA GLN A 666 -9.06 -15.76 -22.21
C GLN A 666 -9.87 -14.50 -21.83
N THR A 667 -11.19 -14.62 -21.72
CA THR A 667 -12.08 -13.59 -21.15
C THR A 667 -11.91 -13.40 -19.64
N GLY A 668 -12.36 -12.25 -19.14
CA GLY A 668 -12.30 -11.90 -17.71
C GLY A 668 -10.91 -11.56 -17.18
N GLN A 669 -9.89 -11.37 -18.02
CA GLN A 669 -8.56 -11.03 -17.50
C GLN A 669 -8.54 -9.56 -17.04
N PHE A 670 -8.77 -9.33 -15.74
CA PHE A 670 -8.74 -7.99 -15.12
C PHE A 670 -7.35 -7.57 -14.62
N GLY A 671 -6.35 -8.47 -14.63
CA GLY A 671 -5.04 -8.25 -14.02
C GLY A 671 -4.18 -7.10 -14.60
N TYR A 672 -4.63 -6.46 -15.69
CA TYR A 672 -4.01 -5.26 -16.28
C TYR A 672 -4.65 -3.94 -15.82
N VAL A 673 -5.75 -4.00 -15.06
CA VAL A 673 -6.54 -2.87 -14.59
C VAL A 673 -6.07 -2.44 -13.19
N VAL A 674 -6.11 -1.14 -12.89
CA VAL A 674 -5.96 -0.57 -11.55
C VAL A 674 -7.31 -0.10 -11.02
N ASN A 675 -8.08 0.60 -11.86
CA ASN A 675 -9.45 1.05 -11.59
C ASN A 675 -10.27 0.91 -12.89
N GLY A 676 -11.60 0.88 -12.78
CA GLY A 676 -12.49 0.67 -13.92
C GLY A 676 -12.43 1.76 -15.00
N THR A 677 -13.47 1.86 -15.84
CA THR A 677 -13.56 3.02 -16.75
C THR A 677 -13.78 4.27 -15.91
N THR A 678 -12.97 5.29 -16.11
CA THR A 678 -13.00 6.56 -15.35
C THR A 678 -13.72 7.65 -16.13
N LEU A 679 -14.20 8.69 -15.44
CA LEU A 679 -14.80 9.86 -16.08
C LEU A 679 -13.75 10.81 -16.64
N ALA A 680 -12.60 10.92 -15.97
CA ALA A 680 -11.54 11.83 -16.33
C ALA A 680 -10.17 11.14 -16.22
N LEU A 681 -9.42 11.12 -17.31
CA LEU A 681 -7.97 11.07 -17.35
C LEU A 681 -7.49 12.50 -17.56
N SER A 682 -6.80 13.08 -16.58
CA SER A 682 -6.23 14.43 -16.65
C SER A 682 -4.70 14.36 -16.65
N LYS A 683 -4.03 15.44 -17.05
CA LYS A 683 -2.58 15.56 -16.85
C LYS A 683 -2.26 15.46 -15.34
N LYS A 684 -1.19 14.73 -15.00
CA LYS A 684 -0.78 14.51 -13.60
C LYS A 684 -0.51 15.82 -12.86
N GLY A 685 -0.98 15.93 -11.62
CA GLY A 685 -0.87 17.11 -10.77
C GLY A 685 -1.84 18.27 -11.10
N THR A 686 -2.84 18.08 -11.97
CA THR A 686 -3.79 19.15 -12.34
C THR A 686 -4.92 19.38 -11.32
N GLY A 687 -5.14 18.46 -10.39
CA GLY A 687 -6.21 18.59 -9.37
C GLY A 687 -7.63 18.33 -9.90
N VAL A 688 -7.78 17.92 -11.16
CA VAL A 688 -9.11 17.71 -11.79
C VAL A 688 -9.86 16.54 -11.16
N PRO A 689 -9.25 15.36 -10.91
CA PRO A 689 -9.91 14.26 -10.19
C PRO A 689 -10.37 14.68 -8.81
N GLU A 690 -9.52 15.33 -8.02
CA GLU A 690 -9.81 15.81 -6.66
C GLU A 690 -11.01 16.75 -6.66
N ALA A 691 -11.07 17.65 -7.64
CA ALA A 691 -12.15 18.63 -7.77
C ALA A 691 -13.50 18.00 -8.18
N ILE A 692 -13.50 16.91 -8.95
CA ILE A 692 -14.74 16.28 -9.44
C ILE A 692 -15.19 15.06 -8.63
N ASN A 693 -14.28 14.34 -7.97
CA ASN A 693 -14.53 13.02 -7.38
C ASN A 693 -15.65 13.06 -6.32
N SER A 694 -15.75 14.12 -5.50
CA SER A 694 -16.85 14.27 -4.53
C SER A 694 -18.21 14.37 -5.23
N CYS A 695 -18.32 15.20 -6.27
CA CYS A 695 -19.54 15.35 -7.06
C CYS A 695 -19.88 14.07 -7.84
N LEU A 696 -18.86 13.38 -8.36
CA LEU A 696 -19.01 12.15 -9.11
C LEU A 696 -19.56 11.03 -8.21
N ALA A 697 -19.00 10.87 -7.00
CA ALA A 697 -19.50 9.92 -6.01
C ALA A 697 -20.95 10.21 -5.60
N GLU A 698 -21.30 11.49 -5.37
CA GLU A 698 -22.68 11.90 -5.09
C GLU A 698 -23.63 11.53 -6.25
N VAL A 699 -23.24 11.79 -7.50
CA VAL A 699 -24.02 11.40 -8.68
C VAL A 699 -24.15 9.89 -8.84
N MET A 700 -23.07 9.14 -8.59
CA MET A 700 -23.06 7.68 -8.65
C MET A 700 -24.00 7.04 -7.62
N ALA A 701 -24.32 7.72 -6.51
CA ALA A 701 -25.33 7.29 -5.55
C ALA A 701 -26.78 7.55 -6.01
N THR A 702 -27.03 8.19 -7.15
CA THR A 702 -28.39 8.61 -7.59
C THR A 702 -29.07 7.65 -8.56
N GLU A 703 -30.39 7.84 -8.71
CA GLU A 703 -31.21 7.22 -9.76
C GLU A 703 -30.75 7.62 -11.17
N ALA A 704 -30.14 8.80 -11.35
CA ALA A 704 -29.66 9.26 -12.65
C ALA A 704 -28.49 8.39 -13.16
N TYR A 705 -27.60 7.96 -12.27
CA TYR A 705 -26.53 7.02 -12.58
C TYR A 705 -27.10 5.65 -12.98
N TYR A 706 -27.97 5.06 -12.16
CA TYR A 706 -28.66 3.80 -12.50
C TYR A 706 -29.40 3.87 -13.84
N ASN A 707 -30.13 4.97 -14.09
CA ASN A 707 -30.83 5.17 -15.37
C ASN A 707 -29.85 5.29 -16.56
N ALA A 708 -28.66 5.87 -16.38
CA ALA A 708 -27.62 5.86 -17.40
C ALA A 708 -27.10 4.43 -17.67
N CYS A 709 -26.89 3.63 -16.62
CA CYS A 709 -26.47 2.22 -16.75
C CYS A 709 -27.51 1.39 -17.52
N VAL A 710 -28.79 1.52 -17.18
CA VAL A 710 -29.90 0.86 -17.91
C VAL A 710 -30.00 1.33 -19.35
N LYS A 711 -29.82 2.64 -19.61
CA LYS A 711 -29.92 3.24 -20.95
C LYS A 711 -28.86 2.71 -21.92
N TYR A 712 -27.68 2.34 -21.41
CA TYR A 712 -26.53 1.90 -22.20
C TYR A 712 -26.20 0.41 -22.05
N ASP A 713 -27.07 -0.37 -21.41
CA ASP A 713 -26.90 -1.81 -21.15
C ASP A 713 -25.65 -2.16 -20.34
N LEU A 714 -25.29 -1.29 -19.38
CA LEU A 714 -24.12 -1.39 -18.50
C LEU A 714 -24.49 -1.75 -17.06
N VAL A 715 -25.65 -2.36 -16.82
CA VAL A 715 -26.16 -2.64 -15.45
C VAL A 715 -25.27 -3.61 -14.68
N ASP A 716 -24.60 -4.53 -15.38
CA ASP A 716 -23.61 -5.47 -14.82
C ASP A 716 -22.18 -4.91 -14.78
N SER A 717 -22.01 -3.66 -15.20
CA SER A 717 -20.73 -2.96 -15.29
C SER A 717 -20.66 -1.73 -14.39
N CYS A 718 -21.80 -1.22 -13.94
CA CYS A 718 -21.89 -0.08 -13.05
C CYS A 718 -21.78 -0.48 -11.58
N TYR A 719 -21.28 0.44 -10.75
CA TYR A 719 -21.30 0.30 -9.29
C TYR A 719 -22.74 0.24 -8.78
N VAL A 720 -23.05 -0.80 -7.99
CA VAL A 720 -24.40 -1.02 -7.47
C VAL A 720 -24.74 0.05 -6.42
N ASN A 721 -25.87 0.73 -6.62
CA ASN A 721 -26.43 1.71 -5.67
C ASN A 721 -27.88 1.34 -5.28
N SER A 722 -28.52 2.13 -4.41
CA SER A 722 -29.87 1.87 -3.88
C SER A 722 -31.01 1.82 -4.91
N PHE A 723 -30.76 2.17 -6.17
CA PHE A 723 -31.73 2.15 -7.27
C PHE A 723 -31.60 0.90 -8.16
N PHE A 724 -30.55 0.10 -7.99
CA PHE A 724 -30.38 -1.17 -8.70
C PHE A 724 -31.34 -2.24 -8.13
N PRO A 725 -31.81 -3.18 -8.97
CA PRO A 725 -32.69 -4.24 -8.51
C PRO A 725 -31.96 -5.25 -7.61
N SER A 726 -32.57 -5.62 -6.49
CA SER A 726 -32.03 -6.65 -5.58
C SER A 726 -32.15 -8.08 -6.11
N SER A 727 -32.89 -8.29 -7.21
CA SER A 727 -32.79 -9.52 -7.99
C SER A 727 -31.49 -9.50 -8.77
N GLY A 728 -30.61 -10.48 -8.51
CA GLY A 728 -29.23 -10.53 -9.01
C GLY A 728 -29.07 -10.14 -10.49
N ILE A 729 -28.03 -9.36 -10.74
CA ILE A 729 -27.73 -8.78 -12.05
C ILE A 729 -27.28 -9.89 -13.02
N VAL A 730 -27.75 -9.82 -14.26
CA VAL A 730 -27.34 -10.77 -15.31
C VAL A 730 -26.01 -10.29 -15.88
N ILE A 731 -24.94 -11.00 -15.54
CA ILE A 731 -23.59 -10.74 -16.07
C ILE A 731 -23.53 -11.13 -17.56
N HIS A 732 -23.10 -10.19 -18.40
CA HIS A 732 -22.86 -10.41 -19.82
C HIS A 732 -21.74 -11.43 -20.04
N GLU A 733 -21.80 -12.19 -21.14
CA GLU A 733 -20.75 -13.16 -21.47
C GLU A 733 -19.35 -12.52 -21.50
N TYR A 734 -19.18 -11.31 -22.03
CA TYR A 734 -17.86 -10.65 -22.07
C TYR A 734 -17.29 -10.25 -20.70
N ASN A 735 -18.12 -10.22 -19.64
CA ASN A 735 -17.71 -9.91 -18.28
C ASN A 735 -17.44 -11.16 -17.42
N LYS A 736 -17.61 -12.36 -17.99
CA LYS A 736 -17.29 -13.63 -17.31
C LYS A 736 -15.80 -13.96 -17.40
N GLU A 737 -15.34 -14.70 -16.40
CA GLU A 737 -14.00 -15.28 -16.40
C GLU A 737 -13.92 -16.50 -17.34
N THR A 738 -12.72 -16.80 -17.85
CA THR A 738 -12.52 -17.79 -18.93
C THR A 738 -13.02 -19.19 -18.56
N ASP A 739 -12.91 -19.55 -17.29
CA ASP A 739 -13.33 -20.81 -16.68
C ASP A 739 -14.83 -20.86 -16.33
N GLU A 740 -15.51 -19.71 -16.31
CA GLU A 740 -16.98 -19.62 -16.15
C GLU A 740 -17.74 -19.83 -17.47
N HIS A 741 -17.07 -19.68 -18.61
CA HIS A 741 -17.69 -19.98 -19.90
C HIS A 741 -17.94 -21.48 -20.07
N SER A 742 -18.93 -21.80 -20.90
CA SER A 742 -19.24 -23.17 -21.28
C SER A 742 -19.70 -23.25 -22.74
N GLY A 743 -19.43 -24.38 -23.39
CA GLY A 743 -19.77 -24.62 -24.79
C GLY A 743 -18.54 -24.86 -25.67
N ASP A 744 -18.68 -24.51 -26.96
CA ASP A 744 -17.77 -24.84 -28.06
C ASP A 744 -17.35 -23.57 -28.84
N CYS A 745 -17.15 -22.45 -28.13
CA CYS A 745 -16.89 -21.13 -28.70
C CYS A 745 -18.01 -20.53 -29.57
N SER A 746 -19.14 -21.21 -29.79
CA SER A 746 -20.22 -20.76 -30.69
C SER A 746 -20.95 -19.47 -30.24
N SER A 747 -20.78 -19.05 -28.98
CA SER A 747 -21.22 -17.74 -28.48
C SER A 747 -20.32 -16.57 -28.92
N GLY A 748 -19.14 -16.87 -29.44
CA GLY A 748 -18.02 -15.93 -29.57
C GLY A 748 -16.98 -16.07 -28.46
N TYR A 749 -17.32 -16.69 -27.33
CA TYR A 749 -16.46 -16.80 -26.15
C TYR A 749 -16.11 -18.26 -25.85
N CYS A 750 -14.81 -18.54 -25.71
CA CYS A 750 -14.28 -19.88 -25.53
C CYS A 750 -14.00 -20.21 -24.05
N PRO A 751 -14.42 -21.39 -23.55
CA PRO A 751 -13.95 -21.90 -22.25
C PRO A 751 -12.48 -22.35 -22.32
N CYS A 752 -11.87 -22.56 -21.15
CA CYS A 752 -10.59 -23.26 -21.06
C CYS A 752 -10.67 -24.65 -21.74
N PRO A 753 -9.66 -25.08 -22.52
CA PRO A 753 -9.66 -26.41 -23.12
C PRO A 753 -9.67 -27.49 -22.02
N ALA A 754 -10.52 -28.51 -22.16
CA ALA A 754 -10.57 -29.59 -21.17
C ALA A 754 -9.19 -30.27 -21.06
N THR A 755 -8.59 -30.26 -19.87
CA THR A 755 -7.31 -30.94 -19.60
C THR A 755 -7.45 -32.43 -19.90
N THR A 756 -6.83 -32.88 -21.00
CA THR A 756 -6.88 -34.26 -21.47
C THR A 756 -5.99 -35.16 -20.60
N THR A 757 -6.46 -35.44 -19.39
CA THR A 757 -5.92 -36.51 -18.55
C THR A 757 -5.88 -37.79 -19.38
N PRO A 758 -4.70 -38.40 -19.63
CA PRO A 758 -4.58 -39.53 -20.55
C PRO A 758 -5.32 -40.75 -19.97
N THR A 759 -6.55 -40.96 -20.43
CA THR A 759 -7.48 -41.90 -19.81
C THR A 759 -7.06 -43.34 -20.12
N SER A 760 -6.50 -44.04 -19.12
CA SER A 760 -6.32 -45.48 -19.18
C SER A 760 -7.67 -46.18 -19.34
N THR A 761 -7.82 -46.99 -20.37
CA THR A 761 -9.03 -47.78 -20.67
C THR A 761 -9.50 -48.65 -19.50
N SER A 762 -10.73 -48.46 -19.03
CA SER A 762 -11.50 -49.51 -18.35
C SER A 762 -13.02 -49.37 -18.63
N LEU A 763 -13.72 -50.51 -18.74
CA LEU A 763 -15.14 -50.58 -19.07
C LEU A 763 -16.02 -50.64 -17.80
N ALA A 764 -17.08 -49.82 -17.74
CA ALA A 764 -18.38 -50.12 -17.11
C ALA A 764 -19.33 -48.93 -17.40
N GLN A 765 -20.26 -49.00 -18.35
CA GLN A 765 -21.62 -49.56 -18.23
C GLN A 765 -22.42 -49.15 -16.96
N GLY A 766 -23.26 -48.11 -17.13
CA GLY A 766 -24.67 -48.16 -16.76
C GLY A 766 -25.11 -47.58 -15.41
N PHE A 767 -25.83 -46.46 -15.44
CA PHE A 767 -27.28 -46.42 -15.17
C PHE A 767 -27.89 -45.10 -15.70
N SER A 768 -29.22 -45.06 -15.92
CA SER A 768 -29.95 -43.94 -16.53
C SER A 768 -31.35 -43.83 -15.94
N ILE A 769 -31.90 -42.60 -15.88
CA ILE A 769 -33.30 -42.12 -15.82
C ILE A 769 -33.17 -40.62 -15.51
N LYS A 770 -33.60 -39.62 -16.30
CA LYS A 770 -34.61 -39.47 -17.37
C LYS A 770 -36.08 -39.39 -16.91
N ALA A 771 -36.35 -38.32 -16.17
CA ALA A 771 -37.63 -37.70 -15.81
C ALA A 771 -37.33 -36.21 -15.47
N LEU A 772 -38.20 -35.19 -15.53
CA LEU A 772 -39.56 -34.96 -16.08
C LEU A 772 -39.70 -33.40 -16.15
N MET A 773 -40.37 -32.68 -17.07
CA MET A 773 -41.21 -32.94 -18.25
C MET A 773 -40.67 -32.11 -19.46
N GLY A 774 -41.53 -31.71 -20.42
CA GLY A 774 -41.28 -30.64 -21.40
C GLY A 774 -42.59 -29.96 -21.87
N HIS A 775 -42.45 -28.81 -22.53
CA HIS A 775 -43.49 -28.04 -23.26
C HIS A 775 -44.75 -27.53 -22.53
N ARG A 776 -44.99 -26.21 -22.62
CA ARG A 776 -45.93 -25.62 -23.61
C ARG A 776 -45.84 -24.10 -23.71
N SER A 777 -46.14 -23.58 -24.90
CA SER A 777 -46.21 -22.16 -25.26
C SER A 777 -47.66 -21.64 -25.36
N HIS A 778 -47.78 -20.31 -25.46
CA HIS A 778 -48.99 -19.51 -25.76
C HIS A 778 -50.07 -19.34 -24.67
N CYS A 779 -50.16 -18.13 -24.08
CA CYS A 779 -51.30 -17.22 -24.36
C CYS A 779 -51.04 -15.79 -23.86
N SER A 780 -50.74 -14.85 -24.76
CA SER A 780 -50.55 -13.43 -24.45
C SER A 780 -51.76 -12.60 -24.89
N ARG A 781 -52.56 -12.07 -23.93
CA ARG A 781 -53.49 -10.90 -24.00
C ARG A 781 -54.53 -10.96 -22.86
N ALA A 782 -54.15 -10.59 -21.63
CA ALA A 782 -55.11 -10.48 -20.51
C ALA A 782 -54.73 -9.56 -19.32
N MET A 783 -53.59 -8.83 -19.34
CA MET A 783 -53.11 -8.06 -18.16
C MET A 783 -52.96 -6.54 -18.34
N ALA A 784 -53.44 -5.95 -19.43
CA ALA A 784 -53.32 -4.51 -19.68
C ALA A 784 -54.40 -3.61 -19.01
N GLN A 785 -55.26 -4.15 -18.12
CA GLN A 785 -56.42 -3.41 -17.57
C GLN A 785 -56.65 -3.55 -16.05
N LYS A 786 -55.67 -4.06 -15.27
CA LYS A 786 -55.74 -4.06 -13.79
C LYS A 786 -54.76 -3.11 -13.10
N LEU A 787 -53.82 -2.50 -13.84
CA LEU A 787 -52.72 -1.74 -13.24
C LEU A 787 -53.09 -0.30 -12.84
N THR A 788 -54.13 0.29 -13.45
CA THR A 788 -54.48 1.72 -13.27
C THR A 788 -55.30 2.03 -12.01
N LEU A 789 -55.65 1.03 -11.19
CA LEU A 789 -56.46 1.24 -9.96
C LEU A 789 -55.76 0.85 -8.66
N LEU A 790 -54.57 0.22 -8.71
CA LEU A 790 -53.74 -0.02 -7.51
C LEU A 790 -52.81 1.17 -7.17
N LEU A 791 -52.46 2.00 -8.17
CA LEU A 791 -51.50 3.10 -7.99
C LEU A 791 -52.00 4.31 -7.18
N ALA A 792 -53.25 4.30 -6.70
CA ALA A 792 -53.86 5.41 -5.98
C ALA A 792 -53.97 5.20 -4.44
N LEU A 793 -53.39 4.12 -3.89
CA LEU A 793 -53.58 3.75 -2.48
C LEU A 793 -52.32 3.27 -1.73
N GLN A 794 -51.12 3.57 -2.22
CA GLN A 794 -49.85 3.23 -1.54
C GLN A 794 -48.93 4.44 -1.27
N VAL A 795 -49.48 5.64 -1.18
CA VAL A 795 -48.81 6.77 -0.49
C VAL A 795 -49.02 6.59 1.01
N LEU A 796 -48.34 5.59 1.60
CA LEU A 796 -48.27 5.31 3.03
C LEU A 796 -47.01 4.47 3.31
N THR A 797 -46.01 5.11 3.90
CA THR A 797 -44.86 4.48 4.60
C THR A 797 -44.18 3.31 3.90
N ALA A 798 -43.33 3.62 2.92
CA ALA A 798 -42.16 2.77 2.65
C ALA A 798 -41.14 3.01 3.78
N SER A 799 -41.23 2.23 4.86
CA SER A 799 -40.10 2.11 5.79
C SER A 799 -38.92 1.52 5.03
N ALA A 800 -37.76 2.16 5.07
CA ALA A 800 -36.52 1.50 4.66
C ALA A 800 -36.44 0.16 5.40
N ALA A 801 -36.16 -0.92 4.68
CA ALA A 801 -35.99 -2.22 5.31
C ALA A 801 -34.72 -2.16 6.16
N VAL A 802 -34.87 -2.33 7.48
CA VAL A 802 -33.73 -2.35 8.40
C VAL A 802 -32.93 -3.63 8.10
N THR A 803 -31.75 -3.48 7.52
CA THR A 803 -30.85 -4.60 7.26
C THR A 803 -30.41 -5.19 8.59
N SER A 804 -30.65 -6.49 8.75
CA SER A 804 -30.33 -7.19 10.00
C SER A 804 -29.19 -8.18 9.78
N TYR A 805 -28.21 -8.15 10.68
CA TYR A 805 -27.08 -9.06 10.68
C TYR A 805 -26.99 -9.81 12.02
N THR A 806 -26.45 -11.03 11.97
CA THR A 806 -26.16 -11.89 13.12
C THR A 806 -24.65 -12.00 13.26
N PHE A 807 -24.10 -11.33 14.29
CA PHE A 807 -22.67 -11.32 14.55
C PHE A 807 -22.32 -12.32 15.65
N GLY A 808 -21.40 -13.24 15.35
CA GLY A 808 -20.84 -14.18 16.32
C GLY A 808 -19.80 -13.52 17.21
N GLN A 809 -19.92 -13.75 18.51
CA GLN A 809 -18.92 -13.33 19.51
C GLN A 809 -18.65 -14.50 20.48
N ASP A 810 -17.38 -14.77 20.75
CA ASP A 810 -16.97 -15.65 21.85
C ASP A 810 -16.93 -14.92 23.21
N ILE A 811 -16.76 -15.66 24.30
CA ILE A 811 -16.98 -15.18 25.66
C ILE A 811 -15.71 -15.12 26.51
N ASP A 812 -14.58 -15.46 25.93
CA ASP A 812 -13.34 -15.75 26.64
C ASP A 812 -12.20 -14.75 26.40
N TYR A 813 -12.37 -13.76 25.50
CA TYR A 813 -11.33 -12.77 25.14
C TYR A 813 -11.58 -11.35 25.71
N PRO A 814 -11.44 -11.14 27.04
CA PRO A 814 -11.59 -9.82 27.64
C PRO A 814 -10.40 -8.88 27.33
N PRO A 815 -10.59 -7.55 27.39
CA PRO A 815 -11.86 -6.87 27.63
C PRO A 815 -12.77 -6.77 26.38
N TYR A 816 -12.33 -7.30 25.24
CA TYR A 816 -12.97 -7.12 23.94
C TYR A 816 -14.32 -7.85 23.83
N ALA A 817 -14.36 -9.10 24.30
CA ALA A 817 -15.48 -10.03 24.17
C ALA A 817 -15.58 -10.92 25.43
N SER A 818 -16.71 -10.89 26.14
CA SER A 818 -16.87 -11.61 27.41
C SER A 818 -18.33 -11.82 27.81
N LYS A 819 -18.56 -12.48 28.95
CA LYS A 819 -19.87 -12.54 29.64
C LYS A 819 -19.85 -11.86 31.01
N ASN A 820 -20.95 -11.20 31.35
CA ASN A 820 -21.15 -10.67 32.69
C ASN A 820 -21.35 -11.82 33.70
N ALA A 821 -20.53 -11.87 34.75
CA ALA A 821 -20.55 -12.93 35.77
C ALA A 821 -21.90 -13.10 36.50
N THR A 822 -22.72 -12.05 36.56
CA THR A 822 -23.97 -12.02 37.32
C THR A 822 -25.21 -12.17 36.44
N SER A 823 -25.27 -11.48 35.28
CA SER A 823 -26.43 -11.58 34.37
C SER A 823 -26.31 -12.70 33.33
N GLY A 824 -25.09 -13.16 33.02
CA GLY A 824 -24.82 -14.12 31.94
C GLY A 824 -24.91 -13.53 30.52
N GLU A 825 -25.21 -12.23 30.41
CA GLU A 825 -25.32 -11.51 29.14
C GLU A 825 -23.94 -11.29 28.50
N LEU A 826 -23.90 -11.25 27.17
CA LEU A 826 -22.71 -10.86 26.41
C LEU A 826 -22.35 -9.40 26.70
N THR A 827 -21.05 -9.16 26.90
CA THR A 827 -20.46 -7.86 27.20
C THR A 827 -19.04 -7.79 26.62
N GLY A 828 -18.34 -6.70 26.88
CA GLY A 828 -17.04 -6.39 26.27
C GLY A 828 -17.13 -5.18 25.34
N PHE A 829 -15.98 -4.69 24.90
CA PHE A 829 -15.86 -3.50 24.06
C PHE A 829 -16.74 -3.55 22.82
N ALA A 830 -16.69 -4.64 22.05
CA ALA A 830 -17.40 -4.74 20.78
C ALA A 830 -18.92 -4.85 20.93
N VAL A 831 -19.43 -5.41 22.04
CA VAL A 831 -20.87 -5.39 22.36
C VAL A 831 -21.37 -3.96 22.59
N GLU A 832 -20.58 -3.10 23.24
CA GLU A 832 -20.96 -1.69 23.42
C GLU A 832 -20.91 -0.92 22.10
N LEU A 833 -19.97 -1.24 21.19
CA LEU A 833 -19.97 -0.68 19.84
C LEU A 833 -21.22 -1.09 19.05
N VAL A 834 -21.59 -2.38 19.06
CA VAL A 834 -22.83 -2.84 18.41
C VAL A 834 -24.08 -2.18 19.02
N LYS A 835 -24.14 -2.01 20.34
CA LYS A 835 -25.23 -1.24 20.98
C LYS A 835 -25.25 0.22 20.52
N ALA A 836 -24.09 0.87 20.40
CA ALA A 836 -23.97 2.23 19.90
C ALA A 836 -24.40 2.32 18.42
N MET A 837 -24.00 1.39 17.57
CA MET A 837 -24.42 1.31 16.16
C MET A 837 -25.93 1.08 16.02
N ASN A 838 -26.50 0.13 16.77
CA ASN A 838 -27.95 -0.11 16.77
C ASN A 838 -28.75 1.10 17.30
N ALA A 839 -28.15 1.95 18.14
CA ALA A 839 -28.76 3.18 18.61
C ALA A 839 -28.59 4.36 17.64
N HIS A 840 -27.44 4.45 16.96
CA HIS A 840 -27.10 5.55 16.03
C HIS A 840 -27.76 5.34 14.65
N CYS A 841 -27.68 4.11 14.13
CA CYS A 841 -28.05 3.71 12.78
C CYS A 841 -29.36 2.91 12.75
N SER A 842 -30.21 3.05 13.78
CA SER A 842 -31.42 2.22 13.99
C SER A 842 -32.45 2.26 12.85
N ALA A 843 -32.33 3.23 11.94
CA ALA A 843 -33.21 3.40 10.79
C ALA A 843 -32.81 2.52 9.59
N THR A 844 -31.58 2.00 9.57
CA THR A 844 -30.99 1.25 8.44
C THR A 844 -30.36 -0.07 8.87
N LEU A 845 -29.91 -0.19 10.12
CA LEU A 845 -29.08 -1.29 10.60
C LEU A 845 -29.61 -1.88 11.93
N ASN A 846 -29.57 -3.21 12.05
CA ASN A 846 -29.86 -3.95 13.28
C ASN A 846 -28.93 -5.18 13.40
N ILE A 847 -27.86 -5.06 14.18
CA ILE A 847 -26.92 -6.15 14.44
C ILE A 847 -27.35 -6.89 15.71
N THR A 848 -27.62 -8.19 15.60
CA THR A 848 -27.84 -9.09 16.73
C THR A 848 -26.53 -9.80 17.08
N VAL A 849 -26.03 -9.65 18.30
CA VAL A 849 -24.85 -10.40 18.77
C VAL A 849 -25.30 -11.73 19.37
N VAL A 850 -24.67 -12.83 18.95
CA VAL A 850 -24.91 -14.17 19.47
C VAL A 850 -23.62 -14.78 20.00
N GLU A 851 -23.75 -15.65 21.01
CA GLU A 851 -22.63 -16.45 21.48
C GLU A 851 -22.23 -17.45 20.40
N THR A 852 -20.95 -17.55 20.11
CA THR A 852 -20.40 -18.34 19.01
C THR A 852 -18.97 -18.74 19.34
N ARG A 853 -18.53 -19.92 18.90
CA ARG A 853 -17.14 -20.31 19.06
C ARG A 853 -16.24 -19.67 18.01
N TRP A 854 -15.02 -19.34 18.40
CA TRP A 854 -13.95 -18.97 17.47
C TRP A 854 -13.81 -19.92 16.27
N SER A 855 -14.06 -21.23 16.44
CA SER A 855 -14.02 -22.27 15.40
C SER A 855 -15.18 -22.25 14.40
N ASP A 856 -16.33 -21.76 14.83
CA ASP A 856 -17.51 -21.55 13.99
C ASP A 856 -17.33 -20.32 13.07
N CYS A 857 -16.36 -19.47 13.39
CA CYS A 857 -15.96 -18.27 12.65
C CYS A 857 -14.74 -18.50 11.76
N TRP A 858 -13.66 -19.10 12.29
CA TRP A 858 -12.44 -19.41 11.57
C TRP A 858 -11.85 -20.73 12.09
N SER A 859 -11.42 -21.63 11.20
CA SER A 859 -10.77 -22.90 11.54
C SER A 859 -9.28 -22.83 11.22
N SER A 860 -8.40 -23.26 12.13
CA SER A 860 -6.95 -23.37 11.83
C SER A 860 -6.56 -24.76 11.31
N ALA A 861 -7.53 -25.64 11.03
CA ALA A 861 -7.26 -26.94 10.44
C ALA A 861 -6.82 -26.80 8.97
N GLY A 862 -5.85 -27.61 8.53
CA GLY A 862 -5.42 -27.66 7.13
C GLY A 862 -4.64 -26.45 6.60
N GLY A 863 -4.25 -25.52 7.48
CA GLY A 863 -3.56 -24.28 7.11
C GLY A 863 -4.43 -23.02 7.27
N GLY A 864 -5.74 -23.16 7.47
CA GLY A 864 -6.67 -22.04 7.64
C GLY A 864 -7.89 -22.14 6.73
N SER A 865 -9.08 -21.92 7.27
CA SER A 865 -10.33 -21.80 6.51
C SER A 865 -11.37 -21.01 7.30
N LEU A 866 -12.46 -20.59 6.65
CA LEU A 866 -13.66 -20.15 7.38
C LEU A 866 -14.17 -21.25 8.32
N GLY A 867 -14.76 -20.82 9.43
CA GLY A 867 -15.47 -21.67 10.37
C GLY A 867 -16.87 -22.02 9.85
N ALA A 868 -17.46 -23.09 10.40
CA ALA A 868 -18.64 -23.71 9.80
C ALA A 868 -19.88 -22.81 9.75
N LEU A 869 -20.11 -21.95 10.74
CA LEU A 869 -21.29 -21.07 10.80
C LEU A 869 -21.11 -19.80 9.97
N LEU A 870 -19.88 -19.32 9.80
CA LEU A 870 -19.59 -18.20 8.91
C LEU A 870 -19.55 -18.64 7.43
N ASP A 871 -19.01 -19.82 7.14
CA ASP A 871 -18.95 -20.35 5.76
C ASP A 871 -20.35 -20.64 5.19
N ASN A 872 -21.26 -21.17 6.02
CA ASN A 872 -22.61 -21.53 5.61
C ASN A 872 -23.64 -20.38 5.73
N GLY A 873 -23.23 -19.19 6.20
CA GLY A 873 -24.11 -18.03 6.37
C GLY A 873 -25.11 -18.10 7.52
N THR A 874 -24.85 -18.93 8.54
CA THR A 874 -25.59 -18.86 9.83
C THR A 874 -25.20 -17.61 10.62
N LEU A 875 -23.96 -17.15 10.43
CA LEU A 875 -23.44 -15.88 10.90
C LEU A 875 -23.09 -15.02 9.70
N ASP A 876 -23.36 -13.73 9.78
CA ASP A 876 -22.98 -12.77 8.74
C ASP A 876 -21.53 -12.30 8.93
N ALA A 877 -21.10 -12.17 10.19
CA ALA A 877 -19.73 -11.90 10.57
C ALA A 877 -19.42 -12.43 11.98
N CYS A 878 -18.15 -12.40 12.35
CA CYS A 878 -17.67 -12.62 13.71
C CYS A 878 -16.84 -11.44 14.22
N MET A 879 -16.91 -11.19 15.52
CA MET A 879 -16.42 -9.94 16.13
C MET A 879 -15.02 -10.06 16.72
N THR A 880 -14.35 -8.90 16.86
CA THR A 880 -13.07 -8.74 17.61
C THR A 880 -11.86 -9.50 17.07
N TYR A 881 -11.89 -9.90 15.81
CA TYR A 881 -10.72 -10.42 15.12
C TYR A 881 -9.66 -9.33 14.91
N THR A 882 -8.38 -9.68 15.07
CA THR A 882 -7.29 -8.84 14.57
C THR A 882 -7.10 -9.13 13.09
N HIS A 883 -7.12 -8.09 12.26
CA HIS A 883 -6.85 -8.21 10.83
C HIS A 883 -5.35 -8.38 10.63
N THR A 884 -4.91 -9.63 10.56
CA THR A 884 -3.50 -10.00 10.37
C THR A 884 -3.17 -10.19 8.89
N GLN A 885 -1.89 -10.02 8.56
CA GLN A 885 -1.33 -10.57 7.33
C GLN A 885 -1.47 -12.10 7.33
N GLY A 886 -1.39 -12.72 6.15
CA GLY A 886 -1.54 -14.16 5.98
C GLY A 886 -2.92 -14.59 5.48
N ILE A 887 -3.22 -15.88 5.64
CA ILE A 887 -4.23 -16.60 4.84
C ILE A 887 -5.69 -16.18 5.09
N ARG A 888 -5.98 -15.48 6.19
CA ARG A 888 -7.34 -14.96 6.46
C ARG A 888 -7.86 -14.05 5.35
N ASN A 889 -6.97 -13.29 4.70
CA ASN A 889 -7.29 -12.37 3.61
C ASN A 889 -7.79 -13.06 2.32
N ASP A 890 -7.53 -14.35 2.16
CA ASP A 890 -7.98 -15.13 1.01
C ASP A 890 -9.46 -15.54 1.15
N PHE A 891 -9.95 -15.62 2.38
CA PHE A 891 -11.24 -16.23 2.73
C PHE A 891 -12.24 -15.27 3.39
N ALA A 892 -11.75 -14.18 4.00
CA ALA A 892 -12.56 -13.25 4.78
C ALA A 892 -12.30 -11.78 4.41
N ASP A 893 -13.37 -10.99 4.49
CA ASP A 893 -13.30 -9.53 4.49
C ASP A 893 -13.38 -9.00 5.93
N PHE A 894 -12.85 -7.80 6.16
CA PHE A 894 -12.73 -7.20 7.48
C PHE A 894 -13.35 -5.79 7.50
N SER A 895 -14.02 -5.42 8.60
CA SER A 895 -14.40 -4.02 8.82
C SER A 895 -13.16 -3.14 9.02
N ILE A 896 -13.37 -1.81 9.03
CA ILE A 896 -12.38 -0.89 9.58
C ILE A 896 -11.99 -1.29 11.01
N GLY A 897 -10.75 -0.98 11.39
CA GLY A 897 -10.26 -1.14 12.76
C GLY A 897 -11.10 -0.35 13.75
N ILE A 898 -11.30 -0.91 14.94
CA ILE A 898 -11.97 -0.27 16.09
C ILE A 898 -10.99 0.15 17.19
N LEU A 899 -9.69 -0.10 17.00
CA LEU A 899 -8.57 0.26 17.86
C LEU A 899 -7.41 0.76 16.98
N ASP A 900 -6.77 1.85 17.40
CA ASP A 900 -5.68 2.58 16.74
C ASP A 900 -4.34 1.89 16.94
N VAL A 901 -4.10 1.41 18.17
CA VAL A 901 -2.90 0.65 18.50
C VAL A 901 -3.02 -0.76 17.96
N ASN A 902 -2.14 -1.09 17.02
CA ASN A 902 -1.88 -2.46 16.59
C ASN A 902 -1.55 -3.30 17.84
N LYS A 903 -2.20 -4.44 18.01
CA LYS A 903 -1.86 -5.32 19.14
C LYS A 903 -0.42 -5.80 18.99
N ALA A 904 0.31 -5.76 20.09
CA ALA A 904 1.66 -6.27 20.16
C ALA A 904 1.67 -7.80 20.13
N ALA A 905 2.48 -8.42 19.27
CA ALA A 905 2.76 -9.86 19.30
C ALA A 905 4.26 -10.16 19.49
N GLY A 906 4.55 -11.33 20.07
CA GLY A 906 5.85 -11.64 20.63
C GLY A 906 5.86 -12.96 21.40
N LEU A 907 6.95 -13.21 22.13
CA LEU A 907 7.26 -14.52 22.69
C LEU A 907 7.18 -14.52 24.21
N LEU A 908 6.30 -15.34 24.79
CA LEU A 908 6.45 -15.78 26.18
C LEU A 908 7.57 -16.81 26.27
N THR A 909 8.46 -16.65 27.24
CA THR A 909 9.53 -17.60 27.54
C THR A 909 9.72 -17.75 29.06
N LEU A 910 10.26 -18.89 29.48
CA LEU A 910 10.61 -19.10 30.89
C LEU A 910 11.81 -18.24 31.31
N LEU A 911 11.88 -17.88 32.59
CA LEU A 911 13.03 -17.21 33.18
C LEU A 911 13.96 -18.23 33.86
N GLU A 912 15.26 -18.14 33.60
CA GLU A 912 16.32 -18.80 34.36
C GLU A 912 17.22 -17.74 35.00
N ASN A 913 17.28 -17.73 36.33
CA ASN A 913 18.02 -16.72 37.12
C ASN A 913 17.61 -15.26 36.81
N GLY A 914 16.34 -15.03 36.46
CA GLY A 914 15.80 -13.73 36.06
C GLY A 914 15.98 -13.37 34.59
N MET A 915 16.66 -14.21 33.79
CA MET A 915 16.89 -13.97 32.36
C MET A 915 15.99 -14.87 31.49
N PRO A 916 15.45 -14.38 30.35
CA PRO A 916 14.67 -15.18 29.41
C PRO A 916 15.48 -16.34 28.79
N LYS A 917 14.88 -17.53 28.67
CA LYS A 917 15.48 -18.69 27.98
C LYS A 917 15.56 -18.51 26.46
N VAL A 918 14.60 -17.80 25.89
CA VAL A 918 14.55 -17.35 24.50
C VAL A 918 14.50 -15.84 24.55
N ASP A 919 15.67 -15.21 24.54
CA ASP A 919 15.80 -13.75 24.66
C ASP A 919 15.49 -13.03 23.33
N GLY A 920 15.49 -11.69 23.38
CA GLY A 920 15.16 -10.86 22.22
C GLY A 920 16.08 -11.08 21.02
N HIS A 921 17.32 -11.54 21.21
CA HIS A 921 18.25 -11.84 20.12
C HIS A 921 18.11 -13.25 19.55
N SER A 922 17.07 -14.00 19.93
CA SER A 922 16.77 -15.29 19.31
C SER A 922 16.13 -15.13 17.93
N ASP A 923 16.77 -15.69 16.89
CA ASP A 923 16.21 -15.85 15.54
C ASP A 923 15.23 -17.05 15.44
N LEU A 924 15.00 -17.79 16.53
CA LEU A 924 14.21 -19.02 16.65
C LEU A 924 14.78 -20.25 15.91
N ASN A 925 15.99 -20.17 15.34
CA ASN A 925 16.60 -21.28 14.60
C ASN A 925 16.80 -22.53 15.50
N GLY A 926 16.18 -23.64 15.09
CA GLY A 926 16.18 -24.91 15.82
C GLY A 926 15.31 -24.93 17.08
N LYS A 927 14.53 -23.89 17.38
CA LYS A 927 13.63 -23.82 18.54
C LYS A 927 12.30 -24.51 18.27
N THR A 928 11.62 -24.94 19.33
CA THR A 928 10.22 -25.32 19.28
C THR A 928 9.36 -24.16 19.79
N VAL A 929 8.49 -23.62 18.95
CA VAL A 929 7.58 -22.51 19.31
C VAL A 929 6.16 -23.06 19.38
N VAL A 930 5.46 -22.78 20.48
CA VAL A 930 4.04 -23.09 20.60
C VAL A 930 3.17 -21.89 20.22
N ASP A 931 2.42 -22.02 19.13
CA ASP A 931 1.30 -21.14 18.81
C ASP A 931 0.07 -21.53 19.65
N VAL A 932 -0.75 -20.53 19.96
CA VAL A 932 -2.01 -20.68 20.69
C VAL A 932 -3.12 -20.96 19.68
N GLY A 933 -3.43 -22.23 19.45
CA GLY A 933 -4.52 -22.61 18.54
C GLY A 933 -5.70 -23.19 19.29
N GLY A 934 -6.88 -22.59 19.14
CA GLY A 934 -8.11 -23.10 19.78
C GLY A 934 -8.36 -22.43 21.10
N TRP A 935 -9.15 -21.36 21.09
CA TRP A 935 -9.87 -20.95 22.28
C TRP A 935 -10.92 -22.03 22.66
N VAL A 936 -10.39 -23.03 23.38
CA VAL A 936 -10.98 -24.03 24.27
C VAL A 936 -12.33 -24.64 23.88
N LEU A 937 -12.25 -25.80 23.23
CA LEU A 937 -12.66 -27.08 23.84
C LEU A 937 -11.79 -28.21 23.24
N PRO A 938 -11.55 -29.36 23.92
CA PRO A 938 -10.61 -30.42 23.49
C PRO A 938 -10.85 -31.13 22.15
N SER A 939 -11.80 -30.62 21.35
CA SER A 939 -12.16 -31.08 20.02
C SER A 939 -11.93 -30.03 18.93
N ASP A 940 -11.48 -28.81 19.26
CA ASP A 940 -11.78 -27.64 18.46
C ASP A 940 -10.61 -26.63 18.37
N LYS A 941 -10.04 -26.46 17.17
CA LYS A 941 -8.73 -25.80 16.95
C LYS A 941 -8.84 -24.55 16.09
N SER A 942 -8.88 -23.38 16.72
CA SER A 942 -8.67 -22.08 16.07
C SER A 942 -8.38 -20.88 16.99
N ASN A 943 -7.56 -19.97 16.46
CA ASN A 943 -7.44 -18.54 16.84
C ASN A 943 -6.64 -18.13 18.08
N ALA A 944 -5.35 -17.86 17.82
CA ALA A 944 -4.68 -16.63 18.25
C ALA A 944 -3.99 -16.01 16.99
N PRO A 945 -2.86 -15.27 17.03
CA PRO A 945 -2.17 -14.91 15.79
C PRO A 945 -1.60 -16.20 15.19
N THR A 946 -2.18 -16.61 14.06
CA THR A 946 -1.82 -17.89 13.43
C THR A 946 -0.34 -17.88 13.06
N ALA A 947 0.30 -19.04 13.23
CA ALA A 947 1.74 -19.18 13.04
C ALA A 947 2.27 -18.87 11.63
N ASP A 948 1.41 -18.72 10.61
CA ASP A 948 1.81 -18.11 9.34
C ASP A 948 2.40 -16.71 9.54
N GLY A 949 1.95 -15.98 10.57
CA GLY A 949 2.49 -14.67 10.92
C GLY A 949 3.95 -14.64 11.37
N LEU A 950 4.50 -15.70 11.99
CA LEU A 950 5.87 -15.68 12.54
C LEU A 950 6.95 -15.47 11.45
N ASP A 951 6.75 -16.04 10.27
CA ASP A 951 7.67 -15.94 9.14
C ASP A 951 7.66 -14.54 8.48
N PHE A 952 6.66 -13.71 8.81
CA PHE A 952 6.54 -12.33 8.32
C PHE A 952 6.97 -11.30 9.39
N VAL A 953 6.98 -11.69 10.66
CA VAL A 953 7.39 -10.85 11.79
C VAL A 953 8.90 -10.56 11.75
N THR A 954 9.26 -9.29 11.71
CA THR A 954 10.62 -8.80 11.96
C THR A 954 10.91 -8.78 13.45
N ASN A 955 11.94 -9.49 13.89
CA ASN A 955 12.49 -9.40 15.23
C ASN A 955 13.16 -8.02 15.42
N LYS A 956 12.48 -7.11 16.13
CA LYS A 956 12.90 -5.75 16.47
C LYS A 956 14.25 -5.65 17.21
N CYS A 957 14.66 -6.68 17.96
CA CYS A 957 15.99 -6.69 18.60
C CYS A 957 17.12 -7.10 17.65
N LEU A 958 16.81 -7.62 16.46
CA LEU A 958 17.78 -8.07 15.44
C LEU A 958 17.68 -7.32 14.10
N ASP A 959 16.62 -6.53 13.91
CA ASP A 959 16.09 -6.02 12.63
C ASP A 959 16.04 -7.07 11.49
N GLN A 960 15.69 -8.31 11.86
CA GLN A 960 15.67 -9.46 10.95
C GLN A 960 14.40 -10.27 11.16
N LYS A 961 13.84 -10.82 10.08
CA LYS A 961 12.77 -11.83 10.20
C LYS A 961 13.26 -13.04 11.00
N TYR A 962 12.34 -13.70 11.69
CA TYR A 962 12.64 -14.99 12.28
C TYR A 962 13.12 -16.00 11.23
N SER A 963 14.00 -16.90 11.65
CA SER A 963 14.40 -18.06 10.86
C SER A 963 13.16 -18.89 10.52
N SER A 964 13.04 -19.41 9.30
CA SER A 964 12.01 -20.40 8.95
C SER A 964 12.33 -21.81 9.46
N ASN A 965 13.47 -22.00 10.15
CA ASN A 965 13.95 -23.29 10.67
C ASN A 965 13.59 -23.49 12.15
N TYR A 966 12.36 -23.20 12.56
CA TYR A 966 11.81 -23.60 13.87
C TYR A 966 10.82 -24.76 13.72
N THR A 967 10.58 -25.47 14.82
CA THR A 967 9.48 -26.43 14.91
C THR A 967 8.27 -25.73 15.50
N LEU A 968 7.27 -25.48 14.67
CA LEU A 968 5.97 -25.06 15.16
C LEU A 968 5.22 -26.23 15.82
N VAL A 969 4.67 -25.99 17.00
CA VAL A 969 3.64 -26.82 17.62
C VAL A 969 2.44 -25.94 18.00
N VAL A 970 1.27 -26.54 18.19
CA VAL A 970 0.03 -25.80 18.49
C VAL A 970 -0.56 -26.33 19.80
N GLY A 971 -0.64 -25.47 20.80
CA GLY A 971 -1.34 -25.76 22.05
C GLY A 971 -2.82 -25.47 21.90
N ASP A 972 -3.67 -26.38 22.40
CA ASP A 972 -5.14 -26.29 22.47
C ASP A 972 -5.61 -25.18 23.42
N GLY A 973 -5.38 -23.94 23.00
CA GLY A 973 -5.64 -22.72 23.74
C GLY A 973 -4.52 -22.28 24.67
N ASN A 974 -4.73 -21.10 25.27
CA ASN A 974 -3.75 -20.40 26.08
C ASN A 974 -3.18 -21.28 27.21
N ASP A 975 -4.02 -22.04 27.91
CA ASP A 975 -3.55 -22.93 28.98
C ASP A 975 -2.77 -24.14 28.47
N ALA A 976 -3.11 -24.70 27.31
CA ALA A 976 -2.36 -25.82 26.76
C ALA A 976 -1.00 -25.36 26.24
N ALA A 977 -0.94 -24.23 25.53
CA ALA A 977 0.29 -23.60 25.07
C ALA A 977 1.19 -23.20 26.24
N MET A 978 0.64 -22.56 27.28
CA MET A 978 1.39 -22.19 28.49
C MET A 978 1.84 -23.43 29.29
N THR A 979 1.09 -24.53 29.26
CA THR A 979 1.53 -25.82 29.82
C THR A 979 2.71 -26.40 29.04
N MET A 980 2.69 -26.29 27.70
CA MET A 980 3.79 -26.73 26.83
C MET A 980 5.06 -25.90 27.03
N LEU A 981 4.93 -24.58 27.22
CA LEU A 981 6.05 -23.73 27.62
C LEU A 981 6.62 -24.15 28.99
N ARG A 982 5.75 -24.26 30.01
CA ARG A 982 6.17 -24.60 31.39
C ARG A 982 6.78 -25.99 31.55
N ASN A 983 6.33 -26.98 30.78
CA ASN A 983 6.87 -28.34 30.86
C ASN A 983 8.07 -28.59 29.93
N GLY A 984 8.47 -27.59 29.13
CA GLY A 984 9.58 -27.69 28.19
C GLY A 984 9.28 -28.46 26.90
N ALA A 985 8.01 -28.66 26.55
CA ALA A 985 7.59 -29.14 25.23
C ALA A 985 7.68 -28.04 24.14
N ALA A 986 7.83 -26.77 24.54
CA ALA A 986 8.20 -25.65 23.69
C ALA A 986 9.23 -24.75 24.41
N ASP A 987 10.12 -24.12 23.64
CA ASP A 987 11.11 -23.15 24.12
C ASP A 987 10.50 -21.75 24.34
N ALA A 988 9.51 -21.40 23.51
CA ALA A 988 8.78 -20.14 23.54
C ALA A 988 7.31 -20.35 23.11
N MET A 989 6.44 -19.42 23.48
CA MET A 989 5.01 -19.39 23.15
C MET A 989 4.67 -18.08 22.46
N PHE A 990 4.10 -18.11 21.26
CA PHE A 990 3.76 -16.92 20.49
C PHE A 990 2.36 -16.42 20.89
N VAL A 991 2.26 -15.15 21.32
CA VAL A 991 1.03 -14.60 21.93
C VAL A 991 0.99 -13.07 21.90
N TYR A 992 -0.20 -12.48 22.08
CA TYR A 992 -0.34 -11.03 22.23
C TYR A 992 0.16 -10.52 23.60
N ALA A 993 0.73 -9.31 23.63
CA ALA A 993 1.37 -8.75 24.81
C ALA A 993 0.39 -8.42 25.94
N ASP A 994 -0.83 -7.99 25.59
CA ASP A 994 -1.93 -7.72 26.54
C ASP A 994 -2.38 -9.01 27.23
N GLN A 995 -2.45 -10.12 26.49
CA GLN A 995 -2.80 -11.44 27.02
C GLN A 995 -1.80 -11.92 28.08
N ALA A 996 -0.49 -11.66 27.92
CA ALA A 996 0.50 -11.98 28.95
C ALA A 996 0.18 -11.34 30.31
N LYS A 997 -0.41 -10.13 30.30
CA LYS A 997 -0.85 -9.42 31.51
C LYS A 997 -2.24 -9.83 32.00
N ASN A 998 -3.20 -9.90 31.08
CA ASN A 998 -4.63 -10.02 31.42
C ASN A 998 -4.98 -11.38 32.07
N TYR A 999 -4.17 -12.42 31.84
CA TYR A 999 -4.46 -13.78 32.32
C TYR A 999 -3.99 -14.03 33.76
N GLN A 1000 -3.32 -13.06 34.39
CA GLN A 1000 -2.92 -13.12 35.80
C GLN A 1000 -4.10 -13.24 36.80
N CYS A 1001 -5.34 -13.02 36.34
CA CYS A 1001 -6.59 -13.06 37.11
C CYS A 1001 -6.64 -12.08 38.29
N ASP A 1002 -7.17 -10.88 38.05
CA ASP A 1002 -7.42 -9.87 39.09
C ASP A 1002 -8.64 -10.19 39.99
N GLY A 1003 -9.47 -11.16 39.59
CA GLY A 1003 -10.66 -11.62 40.30
C GLY A 1003 -11.99 -10.98 39.87
N THR A 1004 -12.00 -10.15 38.80
CA THR A 1004 -13.21 -9.41 38.38
C THR A 1004 -14.05 -10.09 37.29
N MET A 1005 -13.50 -11.06 36.57
CA MET A 1005 -14.16 -11.76 35.45
C MET A 1005 -14.26 -13.28 35.64
N VAL A 1006 -15.20 -13.94 34.96
CA VAL A 1006 -15.33 -15.41 35.00
C VAL A 1006 -14.27 -16.03 34.09
N ALA A 1007 -13.08 -16.24 34.65
CA ALA A 1007 -12.00 -16.92 33.94
C ALA A 1007 -12.37 -18.37 33.63
N ALA A 1008 -12.40 -18.73 32.34
CA ALA A 1008 -12.42 -20.12 31.90
C ALA A 1008 -11.01 -20.77 31.97
N TRP A 1009 -9.97 -19.93 32.07
CA TRP A 1009 -8.56 -20.32 32.09
C TRP A 1009 -8.01 -20.54 33.51
N ASN A 1010 -6.91 -21.28 33.59
CA ASN A 1010 -6.28 -21.70 34.83
C ASN A 1010 -5.36 -20.61 35.37
N CYS A 1011 -5.90 -19.71 36.19
CA CYS A 1011 -5.14 -18.65 36.87
C CYS A 1011 -3.84 -19.12 37.56
N THR A 1012 -3.77 -20.38 38.05
CA THR A 1012 -2.55 -20.93 38.68
C THR A 1012 -1.41 -21.11 37.67
N LEU A 1013 -1.74 -21.40 36.41
CA LEU A 1013 -0.78 -21.56 35.32
C LEU A 1013 -0.18 -20.23 34.86
N TRP A 1014 -0.90 -19.12 35.08
CA TRP A 1014 -0.54 -17.76 34.71
C TRP A 1014 0.02 -16.92 35.89
N GLN A 1015 0.36 -17.56 37.01
CA GLN A 1015 1.08 -16.94 38.13
C GLN A 1015 2.59 -16.89 37.86
N GLY A 1016 3.26 -15.79 38.24
CA GLY A 1016 4.72 -15.68 38.11
C GLY A 1016 5.23 -15.03 36.83
N PHE A 1017 4.38 -14.30 36.09
CA PHE A 1017 4.84 -13.37 35.05
C PHE A 1017 5.80 -12.34 35.68
N GLY A 1018 6.98 -12.16 35.08
CA GLY A 1018 8.07 -11.34 35.60
C GLY A 1018 8.97 -12.03 36.65
N THR A 1019 8.68 -13.27 37.05
CA THR A 1019 9.50 -14.02 38.05
C THR A 1019 9.85 -15.45 37.64
N GLU A 1020 8.95 -16.15 36.95
CA GLU A 1020 9.12 -17.51 36.43
C GLU A 1020 9.11 -17.57 34.90
N TYR A 1021 8.45 -16.60 34.27
CA TYR A 1021 8.37 -16.43 32.82
C TYR A 1021 8.15 -14.95 32.47
N ALA A 1022 8.53 -14.53 31.27
CA ALA A 1022 8.40 -13.15 30.81
C ALA A 1022 8.03 -13.10 29.32
N TYR A 1023 7.56 -11.93 28.90
CA TYR A 1023 7.26 -11.58 27.53
C TYR A 1023 8.47 -10.90 26.93
N VAL A 1024 9.08 -11.58 25.97
CA VAL A 1024 10.13 -11.09 25.10
C VAL A 1024 9.43 -10.53 23.87
N GLN A 1025 9.14 -9.23 23.95
CA GLN A 1025 8.50 -8.51 22.88
C GLN A 1025 9.49 -8.34 21.74
N THR A 1026 9.10 -8.73 20.54
CA THR A 1026 10.07 -8.83 19.43
C THR A 1026 9.45 -8.55 18.07
N GLY A 1027 8.12 -8.52 17.91
CA GLY A 1027 7.50 -8.49 16.58
C GLY A 1027 6.54 -7.35 16.30
N GLN A 1028 6.61 -6.28 17.09
CA GLN A 1028 5.41 -5.77 17.76
C GLN A 1028 4.21 -5.50 16.84
N PHE A 1029 4.40 -4.81 15.72
CA PHE A 1029 3.28 -4.39 14.85
C PHE A 1029 3.36 -4.91 13.41
N GLY A 1030 4.41 -5.65 13.03
CA GLY A 1030 4.70 -6.01 11.63
C GLY A 1030 3.77 -7.05 11.00
N TYR A 1031 2.84 -7.63 11.78
CA TYR A 1031 1.93 -8.71 11.35
C TYR A 1031 0.47 -8.26 11.17
N VAL A 1032 0.14 -7.01 11.51
CA VAL A 1032 -1.23 -6.46 11.48
C VAL A 1032 -1.43 -5.61 10.23
N VAL A 1033 -2.66 -5.57 9.71
CA VAL A 1033 -3.07 -4.76 8.55
C VAL A 1033 -4.00 -3.61 8.96
N ASN A 1034 -5.03 -3.88 9.79
CA ASN A 1034 -6.09 -2.91 10.11
C ASN A 1034 -6.55 -2.99 11.60
N GLY A 1035 -5.62 -3.26 12.51
CA GLY A 1035 -5.90 -3.38 13.94
C GLY A 1035 -6.83 -4.53 14.33
N THR A 1036 -7.50 -4.38 15.48
CA THR A 1036 -8.68 -5.21 15.83
C THR A 1036 -9.90 -4.62 15.14
N THR A 1037 -10.68 -5.44 14.44
CA THR A 1037 -11.86 -5.01 13.67
C THR A 1037 -13.16 -5.39 14.39
N LEU A 1038 -14.27 -4.75 14.02
CA LEU A 1038 -15.59 -5.12 14.54
C LEU A 1038 -16.13 -6.38 13.87
N ALA A 1039 -15.83 -6.59 12.58
CA ALA A 1039 -16.30 -7.73 11.81
C ALA A 1039 -15.17 -8.40 11.01
N LEU A 1040 -15.20 -9.73 11.01
CA LEU A 1040 -14.62 -10.63 10.02
C LEU A 1040 -15.79 -11.38 9.39
N SER A 1041 -16.03 -11.19 8.09
CA SER A 1041 -17.11 -11.84 7.33
C SER A 1041 -16.54 -12.76 6.26
N LYS A 1042 -17.35 -13.66 5.70
CA LYS A 1042 -16.96 -14.41 4.49
C LYS A 1042 -16.69 -13.45 3.33
N LYS A 1043 -15.63 -13.71 2.56
CA LYS A 1043 -15.21 -12.86 1.44
C LYS A 1043 -16.31 -12.70 0.39
N GLY A 1044 -16.54 -11.47 -0.07
CA GLY A 1044 -17.57 -11.10 -1.05
C GLY A 1044 -19.01 -11.04 -0.51
N THR A 1045 -19.22 -11.04 0.81
CA THR A 1045 -20.58 -10.96 1.41
C THR A 1045 -21.15 -9.54 1.50
N GLY A 1046 -20.32 -8.50 1.36
CA GLY A 1046 -20.76 -7.10 1.46
C GLY A 1046 -21.01 -6.61 2.89
N VAL A 1047 -20.70 -7.42 3.92
CA VAL A 1047 -21.00 -7.09 5.32
C VAL A 1047 -20.14 -5.93 5.83
N PRO A 1048 -18.80 -5.87 5.62
CA PRO A 1048 -17.98 -4.74 6.00
C PRO A 1048 -18.44 -3.45 5.33
N GLU A 1049 -18.69 -3.48 4.02
CA GLU A 1049 -19.16 -2.35 3.21
C GLU A 1049 -20.47 -1.78 3.77
N ALA A 1050 -21.39 -2.65 4.17
CA ALA A 1050 -22.68 -2.27 4.75
C ALA A 1050 -22.58 -1.66 6.15
N ILE A 1051 -21.58 -2.04 6.96
CA ILE A 1051 -21.44 -1.53 8.34
C ILE A 1051 -20.40 -0.42 8.52
N ASN A 1052 -19.40 -0.32 7.64
CA ASN A 1052 -18.22 0.55 7.84
C ASN A 1052 -18.60 2.03 7.96
N SER A 1053 -19.59 2.50 7.20
CA SER A 1053 -20.09 3.89 7.30
C SER A 1053 -20.67 4.18 8.70
N CYS A 1054 -21.59 3.33 9.18
CA CYS A 1054 -22.16 3.45 10.52
C CYS A 1054 -21.11 3.30 11.64
N LEU A 1055 -20.12 2.42 11.45
CA LEU A 1055 -19.04 2.21 12.41
C LEU A 1055 -18.16 3.46 12.53
N ALA A 1056 -17.77 4.06 11.41
CA ALA A 1056 -17.00 5.31 11.37
C ALA A 1056 -17.76 6.47 12.02
N GLU A 1057 -19.08 6.58 11.81
CA GLU A 1057 -19.94 7.56 12.49
C GLU A 1057 -19.92 7.35 14.02
N VAL A 1058 -20.11 6.12 14.49
CA VAL A 1058 -20.06 5.77 15.93
C VAL A 1058 -18.70 6.07 16.54
N MET A 1059 -17.61 5.76 15.85
CA MET A 1059 -16.24 6.02 16.32
C MET A 1059 -15.95 7.52 16.50
N ALA A 1060 -16.67 8.41 15.81
CA ALA A 1060 -16.58 9.86 16.01
C ALA A 1060 -17.39 10.38 17.22
N THR A 1061 -18.10 9.52 17.96
CA THR A 1061 -18.98 9.94 19.07
C THR A 1061 -18.36 9.82 20.46
N GLU A 1062 -19.01 10.47 21.43
CA GLU A 1062 -18.75 10.29 22.87
C GLU A 1062 -19.04 8.84 23.33
N ALA A 1063 -19.94 8.11 22.66
CA ALA A 1063 -20.25 6.73 23.03
C ALA A 1063 -19.05 5.79 22.78
N TYR A 1064 -18.28 6.04 21.72
CA TYR A 1064 -17.01 5.34 21.47
C TYR A 1064 -15.98 5.66 22.57
N TYR A 1065 -15.74 6.94 22.86
CA TYR A 1065 -14.84 7.36 23.95
C TYR A 1065 -15.24 6.74 25.30
N ASN A 1066 -16.53 6.77 25.64
CA ASN A 1066 -17.06 6.16 26.86
C ASN A 1066 -16.90 4.63 26.89
N ALA A 1067 -16.97 3.94 25.74
CA ALA A 1067 -16.63 2.52 25.64
C ALA A 1067 -15.13 2.28 25.89
N CYS A 1068 -14.25 3.12 25.34
CA CYS A 1068 -12.80 3.05 25.58
C CYS A 1068 -12.45 3.26 27.05
N VAL A 1069 -13.03 4.27 27.71
CA VAL A 1069 -12.88 4.52 29.15
C VAL A 1069 -13.43 3.36 29.99
N LYS A 1070 -14.59 2.78 29.61
CA LYS A 1070 -15.23 1.68 30.34
C LYS A 1070 -14.37 0.41 30.40
N TYR A 1071 -13.55 0.16 29.38
CA TYR A 1071 -12.75 -1.06 29.23
C TYR A 1071 -11.24 -0.86 29.36
N ASP A 1072 -10.80 0.32 29.81
CA ASP A 1072 -9.37 0.70 29.94
C ASP A 1072 -8.60 0.56 28.61
N LEU A 1073 -9.23 1.04 27.52
CA LEU A 1073 -8.69 1.03 26.14
C LEU A 1073 -8.44 2.46 25.63
N VAL A 1074 -8.31 3.45 26.51
CA VAL A 1074 -8.13 4.86 26.12
C VAL A 1074 -6.81 5.10 25.37
N ASP A 1075 -5.78 4.30 25.66
CA ASP A 1075 -4.50 4.34 24.93
C ASP A 1075 -4.54 3.59 23.59
N SER A 1076 -5.51 2.70 23.42
CA SER A 1076 -5.61 1.78 22.30
C SER A 1076 -6.68 2.18 21.28
N CYS A 1077 -7.60 3.08 21.64
CA CYS A 1077 -8.68 3.56 20.79
C CYS A 1077 -8.28 4.75 19.91
N TYR A 1078 -8.97 4.91 18.77
CA TYR A 1078 -8.79 6.05 17.88
C TYR A 1078 -9.19 7.36 18.57
N VAL A 1079 -8.23 8.28 18.68
CA VAL A 1079 -8.43 9.57 19.34
C VAL A 1079 -9.45 10.41 18.54
N ASN A 1080 -10.56 10.74 19.19
CA ASN A 1080 -11.60 11.64 18.66
C ASN A 1080 -11.75 12.91 19.53
N SER A 1081 -12.68 13.81 19.18
CA SER A 1081 -12.87 15.10 19.88
C SER A 1081 -13.29 15.01 21.36
N PHE A 1082 -13.60 13.81 21.87
CA PHE A 1082 -13.97 13.57 23.27
C PHE A 1082 -12.79 13.07 24.13
N PHE A 1083 -11.65 12.73 23.52
CA PHE A 1083 -10.44 12.31 24.24
C PHE A 1083 -9.70 13.54 24.80
N PRO A 1084 -9.09 13.43 26.01
CA PRO A 1084 -8.30 14.52 26.57
C PRO A 1084 -6.96 14.66 25.82
N GLY A 1085 -6.75 15.81 25.17
CA GLY A 1085 -5.59 16.08 24.29
C GLY A 1085 -4.21 16.16 24.95
N SER A 1086 -4.03 15.65 26.18
CA SER A 1086 -2.73 15.51 26.84
C SER A 1086 -2.77 14.46 27.95
N GLY A 1087 -1.84 13.51 27.95
CA GLY A 1087 -1.61 12.59 29.07
C GLY A 1087 -2.24 11.20 28.96
N ILE A 1088 -2.46 10.69 27.74
CA ILE A 1088 -2.73 9.26 27.54
C ILE A 1088 -1.51 8.46 28.02
N VAL A 1089 -1.71 7.56 28.98
CA VAL A 1089 -0.65 6.69 29.51
C VAL A 1089 -0.65 5.40 28.69
N ILE A 1090 0.39 5.21 27.89
CA ILE A 1090 0.61 3.97 27.14
C ILE A 1090 0.89 2.85 28.15
N HIS A 1091 0.09 1.77 28.14
CA HIS A 1091 0.35 0.59 28.98
C HIS A 1091 1.67 -0.09 28.58
N GLU A 1092 2.35 -0.75 29.53
CA GLU A 1092 3.63 -1.44 29.24
C GLU A 1092 3.53 -2.37 28.01
N TYR A 1093 2.46 -3.14 27.87
CA TYR A 1093 2.26 -4.06 26.74
C TYR A 1093 2.05 -3.39 25.36
N ASN A 1094 1.88 -2.07 25.32
CA ASN A 1094 1.72 -1.26 24.12
C ASN A 1094 2.98 -0.44 23.77
N LYS A 1095 4.02 -0.44 24.62
CA LYS A 1095 5.31 0.24 24.37
C LYS A 1095 6.20 -0.54 23.41
N GLU A 1096 7.07 0.11 22.64
CA GLU A 1096 8.05 -0.59 21.81
C GLU A 1096 9.10 -1.38 22.63
N THR A 1097 9.75 -2.39 22.03
CA THR A 1097 10.62 -3.31 22.80
C THR A 1097 11.82 -2.60 23.41
N ASP A 1098 12.34 -1.60 22.71
CA ASP A 1098 13.40 -0.69 23.11
C ASP A 1098 12.93 0.41 24.08
N GLU A 1099 11.62 0.67 24.17
CA GLU A 1099 11.01 1.52 25.20
C GLU A 1099 10.83 0.80 26.56
N HIS A 1100 10.83 -0.54 26.57
CA HIS A 1100 10.88 -1.30 27.83
C HIS A 1100 12.19 -1.03 28.57
N SER A 1101 12.14 -0.99 29.90
CA SER A 1101 13.32 -0.86 30.74
C SER A 1101 13.22 -1.72 32.00
N GLY A 1102 14.37 -2.19 32.49
CA GLY A 1102 14.47 -3.05 33.67
C GLY A 1102 15.11 -4.41 33.38
N ASP A 1103 14.83 -5.38 34.24
CA ASP A 1103 15.42 -6.73 34.29
C ASP A 1103 14.34 -7.82 34.09
N CYS A 1104 13.37 -7.55 33.20
CA CYS A 1104 12.15 -8.34 33.00
C CYS A 1104 11.20 -8.44 34.22
N SER A 1105 11.48 -7.80 35.37
CA SER A 1105 10.65 -7.94 36.58
C SER A 1105 9.21 -7.41 36.45
N SER A 1106 8.93 -6.58 35.43
CA SER A 1106 7.58 -6.11 35.07
C SER A 1106 6.73 -7.20 34.40
N GLY A 1107 7.36 -8.30 33.95
CA GLY A 1107 6.82 -9.24 32.99
C GLY A 1107 7.29 -8.99 31.56
N TYR A 1108 7.75 -7.77 31.24
CA TYR A 1108 8.18 -7.38 29.91
C TYR A 1108 9.69 -7.19 29.86
N CYS A 1109 10.36 -7.89 28.94
CA CYS A 1109 11.80 -7.83 28.76
C CYS A 1109 12.19 -6.75 27.74
N PRO A 1110 13.17 -5.88 28.04
CA PRO A 1110 13.85 -5.10 27.00
C PRO A 1110 14.68 -6.02 26.09
N CYS A 1111 15.12 -5.50 24.93
CA CYS A 1111 16.17 -6.16 24.16
C CYS A 1111 17.41 -6.37 25.06
N PRO A 1112 18.09 -7.54 25.00
CA PRO A 1112 19.30 -7.75 25.76
C PRO A 1112 20.33 -6.68 25.40
N ALA A 1113 20.94 -6.04 26.40
CA ALA A 1113 21.99 -5.05 26.13
C ALA A 1113 23.09 -5.71 25.28
N THR A 1114 23.32 -5.17 24.07
CA THR A 1114 24.36 -5.66 23.16
C THR A 1114 25.70 -5.59 23.88
N THR A 1115 26.19 -6.73 24.34
CA THR A 1115 27.45 -6.81 25.07
C THR A 1115 28.59 -6.49 24.12
N THR A 1116 28.93 -5.21 23.99
CA THR A 1116 30.14 -4.76 23.30
C THR A 1116 31.30 -5.56 23.91
N PRO A 1117 32.00 -6.41 23.13
CA PRO A 1117 32.95 -7.35 23.68
C PRO A 1117 34.04 -6.58 24.42
N THR A 1118 33.98 -6.61 25.74
CA THR A 1118 34.83 -5.76 26.58
C THR A 1118 36.25 -6.27 26.44
N SER A 1119 37.09 -5.54 25.70
CA SER A 1119 38.49 -5.86 25.50
C SER A 1119 39.24 -5.75 26.83
N THR A 1120 39.25 -6.86 27.57
CA THR A 1120 39.96 -6.99 28.85
C THR A 1120 41.46 -6.86 28.59
N SER A 1121 41.96 -5.65 28.79
CA SER A 1121 43.38 -5.30 28.65
C SER A 1121 44.19 -5.97 29.76
N LEU A 1122 44.62 -7.21 29.49
CA LEU A 1122 45.47 -7.99 30.39
C LEU A 1122 46.93 -7.52 30.28
N ALA A 1123 47.21 -6.36 30.86
CA ALA A 1123 48.51 -5.72 30.85
C ALA A 1123 49.10 -5.58 32.26
N GLN A 1124 49.80 -6.62 32.73
CA GLN A 1124 51.08 -6.53 33.47
C GLN A 1124 51.61 -7.92 33.87
N GLY A 1125 52.87 -8.23 33.55
CA GLY A 1125 53.55 -9.43 34.08
C GLY A 1125 54.45 -10.18 33.09
N PHE A 1126 55.49 -9.56 32.57
CA PHE A 1126 56.52 -10.27 31.78
C PHE A 1126 57.27 -11.32 32.63
N SER A 1127 57.33 -12.57 32.15
CA SER A 1127 58.43 -13.49 32.49
C SER A 1127 58.72 -14.44 31.34
N ILE A 1128 59.66 -14.04 30.48
CA ILE A 1128 60.22 -14.88 29.42
C ILE A 1128 61.08 -15.96 30.08
N LYS A 1129 60.54 -17.18 30.26
CA LYS A 1129 61.37 -18.38 30.53
C LYS A 1129 60.78 -19.78 30.33
N ALA A 1130 59.52 -19.95 29.87
CA ALA A 1130 58.86 -21.27 29.90
C ALA A 1130 58.37 -21.84 28.55
N LEU A 1131 58.35 -21.08 27.44
CA LEU A 1131 57.65 -21.50 26.20
C LEU A 1131 58.50 -21.48 24.91
N MET A 1132 59.75 -21.96 24.98
CA MET A 1132 60.54 -22.34 23.80
C MET A 1132 60.82 -23.87 23.73
N GLY A 1133 59.95 -24.68 24.37
CA GLY A 1133 60.26 -26.10 24.64
C GLY A 1133 59.34 -27.16 24.01
N ALA A 1134 58.23 -26.81 23.34
CA ALA A 1134 57.14 -27.78 23.08
C ALA A 1134 56.68 -27.94 21.62
N THR A 1135 57.04 -27.06 20.68
CA THR A 1135 56.51 -27.09 19.30
C THR A 1135 57.52 -27.47 18.21
N LEU A 1136 58.79 -27.69 18.55
CA LEU A 1136 59.81 -28.13 17.59
C LEU A 1136 59.95 -29.67 17.50
N SER A 1137 59.35 -30.42 18.42
CA SER A 1137 59.49 -31.89 18.48
C SER A 1137 58.44 -32.66 17.66
N PHE A 1138 57.33 -32.04 17.27
CA PHE A 1138 56.26 -32.74 16.53
C PHE A 1138 56.51 -32.77 15.01
N PHE A 1139 57.17 -31.74 14.45
CA PHE A 1139 57.47 -31.65 13.02
C PHE A 1139 58.68 -32.48 12.56
N VAL A 1140 59.57 -32.88 13.47
CA VAL A 1140 60.74 -33.73 13.13
C VAL A 1140 60.37 -35.23 13.12
N ALA A 1141 59.32 -35.63 13.85
CA ALA A 1141 58.88 -37.03 13.90
C ALA A 1141 58.09 -37.49 12.65
N LEU A 1142 57.51 -36.56 11.88
CA LEU A 1142 56.72 -36.85 10.67
C LEU A 1142 57.56 -36.85 9.38
N LEU A 1143 58.86 -36.55 9.46
CA LEU A 1143 59.81 -36.51 8.33
C LEU A 1143 60.85 -37.65 8.36
N LEU A 1144 60.69 -38.61 9.29
CA LEU A 1144 61.55 -39.80 9.46
C LEU A 1144 60.73 -41.09 9.69
N ALA A 1145 59.49 -41.14 9.19
CA ALA A 1145 58.61 -42.31 9.18
C ALA A 1145 58.21 -42.65 7.73
#